data_AF-A0A931V250-F1
#
_entry.id   AF-A0A931V250-F1
#
_cell.length_a   1.000
_cell.length_b   1.000
_cell.length_c   1.000
_cell.angle_alpha   90.00
_cell.angle_beta   90.00
_cell.angle_gamma   90.00
#
_symmetry.space_group_name_H-M   'P 1'
#
loop_
_entity.id
_entity.type
_entity.pdbx_description
1 polymer ?
#
loop_
_entity_poly.entity_id
_entity_poly.type
_entity_poly.pdbx_seq_one_letter_code
_entity_poly.pdbx_strand_id
1 'polypeptide(L)'
;MRAGLAIAAVLTLPWGCSGPCRRSTPYVPFLDDAGAVAARDGDVSAADAAPDGGGKAGFQKVQATLAPPGTARFNLDGLAFEAPAGSAIVAAIARDVDGDGQKDVVAWTQPAGGGGGELRYYKGAGGKEVLAGRAVTGTTAGTDVTLPAPCVAKPAPTMLVLVGPHSVALDLRPACGEGAPTPRRFVFAAFAPTPSIRWSARVAEPPPGFGFTLEVDAPDADGDGVDDPTFVLGVEGGGSPWEPGDRLTAKLPYWDRPAGLSRDRNYPERSLQGLAGQAAARAGKKGSAVQAIALVRRLRILHGAICAEGGAPWLEIGSERGVSCGASKALEDAGFAEVKAAIANNDLISATATRERLSVASVARTGKTRSEIDKAIEAASHAHWGTSREAKDAKLAPHTPSKGAPAWGALAFEPSGKLLVRTTTAVVRVDPVTLDEKEADDVPSWPWEVALPGKDARLSSVLDPCDAPHLAARVAGHDVPTGAALLPLPMLPPMAPNRCAGGGATFPTVPVSWGASGLYALVAHEPVLIPATVTTESGARATGTLPGPNAPVSGPFVFGAPRSPNGSWLVVPTRFGVLRRDDSAGGASSLVRTKELEGLYPSLRECAIADGGGRIACVRENKVVVIYATSGGGVDADSGGGIDASAGDD
;
A
#
# COMPACT_ATOMS: atom_id res chain seq x y z
N MET A 1 -84.21 27.28 23.72
CA MET A 1 -84.36 28.33 22.71
C MET A 1 -83.38 28.05 21.57
N ARG A 2 -83.91 27.94 20.34
CA ARG A 2 -83.27 27.98 18.99
C ARG A 2 -82.10 27.01 18.75
N ALA A 3 -82.35 25.83 18.15
CA ALA A 3 -82.42 25.54 16.71
C ALA A 3 -81.01 25.40 16.09
N GLY A 4 -80.58 24.33 15.43
CA GLY A 4 -81.24 23.18 14.82
C GLY A 4 -80.78 23.06 13.37
N LEU A 5 -80.15 21.95 12.96
CA LEU A 5 -80.15 21.50 11.57
C LEU A 5 -79.74 20.03 11.47
N ALA A 6 -80.61 19.24 10.86
CA ALA A 6 -80.41 17.84 10.47
C ALA A 6 -80.01 17.79 8.99
N ILE A 7 -79.11 16.89 8.61
CA ILE A 7 -78.87 16.51 7.22
C ILE A 7 -78.82 14.97 7.13
N ALA A 8 -79.50 14.47 6.11
CA ALA A 8 -79.91 13.10 5.85
C ALA A 8 -78.78 12.16 5.40
N ALA A 9 -79.01 10.88 5.67
CA ALA A 9 -78.25 9.75 5.12
C ALA A 9 -78.96 9.17 3.89
N VAL A 10 -78.19 8.83 2.84
CA VAL A 10 -78.54 7.81 1.83
C VAL A 10 -77.25 7.06 1.46
N LEU A 11 -77.34 5.72 1.53
CA LEU A 11 -76.32 4.74 1.12
C LEU A 11 -76.14 4.67 -0.40
N THR A 12 -74.91 4.41 -0.84
CA THR A 12 -74.60 3.45 -1.92
C THR A 12 -73.20 2.82 -1.73
N LEU A 13 -73.09 1.53 -2.07
CA LEU A 13 -71.92 0.63 -1.95
C LEU A 13 -70.69 1.10 -2.75
N PRO A 14 -69.49 0.57 -2.44
CA PRO A 14 -68.92 -0.38 -3.40
C PRO A 14 -68.12 -1.54 -2.80
N TRP A 15 -67.72 -2.39 -3.73
CA TRP A 15 -67.24 -3.76 -3.65
C TRP A 15 -65.96 -4.01 -2.85
N GLY A 16 -65.88 -5.22 -2.32
CA GLY A 16 -64.67 -5.75 -1.70
C GLY A 16 -63.63 -6.20 -2.71
N CYS A 17 -62.37 -6.01 -2.33
CA CYS A 17 -61.24 -6.81 -2.81
C CYS A 17 -60.69 -7.59 -1.61
N SER A 18 -61.02 -8.87 -1.54
CA SER A 18 -60.38 -9.87 -0.69
C SER A 18 -59.11 -10.37 -1.40
N GLY A 19 -57.96 -9.86 -1.01
CA GLY A 19 -56.64 -10.36 -1.41
C GLY A 19 -55.60 -10.01 -0.35
N PRO A 20 -54.69 -10.93 0.03
CA PRO A 20 -53.77 -10.71 1.13
C PRO A 20 -52.68 -9.71 0.76
N CYS A 21 -52.72 -8.52 1.34
CA CYS A 21 -51.60 -7.58 1.33
C CYS A 21 -50.40 -8.25 2.04
N ARG A 22 -49.43 -8.74 1.26
CA ARG A 22 -48.11 -9.08 1.78
C ARG A 22 -47.47 -7.79 2.31
N ARG A 23 -47.08 -7.84 3.58
CA ARG A 23 -46.29 -6.82 4.28
C ARG A 23 -45.01 -6.52 3.48
N SER A 24 -44.96 -5.37 2.81
CA SER A 24 -43.71 -4.69 2.48
C SER A 24 -43.68 -3.39 3.27
N THR A 25 -43.14 -3.45 4.49
CA THR A 25 -42.71 -2.25 5.20
C THR A 25 -41.63 -1.55 4.36
N PRO A 26 -41.71 -0.24 4.09
CA PRO A 26 -40.60 0.49 3.49
C PRO A 26 -39.40 0.39 4.43
N TYR A 27 -38.30 -0.14 3.90
CA TYR A 27 -37.04 -0.30 4.63
C TYR A 27 -36.36 1.06 4.73
N VAL A 28 -36.32 1.61 5.94
CA VAL A 28 -35.46 2.73 6.32
C VAL A 28 -34.48 2.16 7.34
N PRO A 29 -33.21 1.90 6.99
CA PRO A 29 -32.25 1.47 7.99
C PRO A 29 -31.88 2.68 8.85
N PHE A 30 -32.35 2.65 10.10
CA PHE A 30 -31.68 3.37 11.17
C PHE A 30 -30.29 2.76 11.37
N LEU A 31 -29.30 3.63 11.53
CA LEU A 31 -27.93 3.32 11.87
C LEU A 31 -27.88 2.81 13.31
N ASP A 32 -27.57 1.54 13.48
CA ASP A 32 -26.86 1.05 14.67
C ASP A 32 -25.54 0.42 14.20
N ASP A 33 -24.43 0.92 14.75
CA ASP A 33 -23.11 0.31 14.66
C ASP A 33 -23.13 -1.06 15.35
N ALA A 34 -23.30 -2.15 14.60
CA ALA A 34 -22.70 -3.46 14.85
C ALA A 34 -23.30 -4.53 13.92
N GLY A 35 -22.45 -5.24 13.18
CA GLY A 35 -22.81 -6.51 12.56
C GLY A 35 -22.29 -6.64 11.13
N ALA A 36 -21.15 -7.32 10.98
CA ALA A 36 -20.66 -7.78 9.70
C ALA A 36 -21.74 -8.65 9.03
N VAL A 37 -22.31 -8.17 7.93
CA VAL A 37 -23.13 -8.99 7.05
C VAL A 37 -22.17 -9.84 6.23
N ALA A 38 -22.23 -11.16 6.41
CA ALA A 38 -21.47 -12.12 5.62
C ALA A 38 -21.81 -11.96 4.14
N ALA A 39 -20.82 -11.62 3.32
CA ALA A 39 -20.93 -11.65 1.88
C ALA A 39 -21.22 -13.10 1.44
N ARG A 40 -22.28 -13.28 0.64
CA ARG A 40 -22.51 -14.55 -0.08
C ARG A 40 -21.44 -14.69 -1.16
N ASP A 41 -20.84 -15.87 -1.25
CA ASP A 41 -20.00 -16.32 -2.36
C ASP A 41 -20.82 -16.26 -3.66
N GLY A 42 -20.68 -15.16 -4.40
CA GLY A 42 -21.10 -15.04 -5.79
C GLY A 42 -19.83 -14.93 -6.63
N ASP A 43 -19.74 -15.76 -7.67
CA ASP A 43 -18.60 -15.85 -8.58
C ASP A 43 -18.02 -14.46 -8.93
N VAL A 44 -16.80 -14.22 -8.45
CA VAL A 44 -16.02 -13.01 -8.73
C VAL A 44 -15.43 -13.17 -10.13
N SER A 45 -16.02 -12.52 -11.13
CA SER A 45 -15.47 -12.56 -12.48
C SER A 45 -14.19 -11.73 -12.57
N ALA A 46 -13.12 -12.33 -13.11
CA ALA A 46 -11.85 -11.67 -13.38
C ALA A 46 -11.97 -10.47 -14.36
N ALA A 47 -13.13 -10.30 -15.00
CA ALA A 47 -13.44 -9.16 -15.87
C ALA A 47 -13.39 -7.81 -15.13
N ASP A 48 -13.72 -7.76 -13.83
CA ASP A 48 -13.73 -6.50 -13.06
C ASP A 48 -12.34 -5.88 -12.79
N ALA A 49 -11.26 -6.64 -13.06
CA ALA A 49 -9.86 -6.23 -12.87
C ALA A 49 -9.05 -6.19 -14.17
N ALA A 50 -9.69 -6.41 -15.33
CA ALA A 50 -9.08 -6.21 -16.64
C ALA A 50 -9.40 -4.80 -17.17
N PRO A 51 -8.59 -4.22 -18.08
CA PRO A 51 -9.08 -3.13 -18.92
C PRO A 51 -10.26 -3.68 -19.72
N ASP A 52 -11.48 -3.20 -19.42
CA ASP A 52 -12.72 -3.66 -20.05
C ASP A 52 -12.62 -3.50 -21.58
N GLY A 53 -12.44 -4.61 -22.28
CA GLY A 53 -12.37 -4.69 -23.73
C GLY A 53 -13.65 -5.20 -24.39
N GLY A 54 -14.75 -5.39 -23.66
CA GLY A 54 -15.98 -5.90 -24.28
C GLY A 54 -17.20 -5.93 -23.37
N GLY A 55 -18.12 -4.98 -23.59
CA GLY A 55 -19.45 -5.00 -22.99
C GLY A 55 -20.29 -3.79 -23.39
N LYS A 56 -21.25 -3.98 -24.32
CA LYS A 56 -22.13 -2.97 -24.96
C LYS A 56 -21.38 -1.80 -25.63
N ALA A 57 -21.95 -1.22 -26.70
CA ALA A 57 -21.38 -0.01 -27.27
C ALA A 57 -21.56 1.11 -26.24
N GLY A 58 -20.52 1.35 -25.43
CA GLY A 58 -20.50 2.43 -24.45
C GLY A 58 -20.70 3.78 -25.14
N PHE A 59 -21.13 4.78 -24.37
CA PHE A 59 -21.24 6.14 -24.86
C PHE A 59 -19.91 6.59 -25.48
N GLN A 60 -19.95 7.10 -26.71
CA GLN A 60 -18.73 7.57 -27.37
C GLN A 60 -18.34 8.93 -26.79
N LYS A 61 -17.26 8.96 -26.02
CA LYS A 61 -16.72 10.19 -25.43
C LYS A 61 -16.44 11.24 -26.50
N VAL A 62 -16.84 12.49 -26.24
CA VAL A 62 -16.60 13.62 -27.15
C VAL A 62 -15.64 14.60 -26.47
N GLN A 63 -14.47 14.79 -27.07
CA GLN A 63 -13.48 15.75 -26.58
C GLN A 63 -13.89 17.19 -26.96
N ALA A 64 -13.55 18.15 -26.11
CA ALA A 64 -13.81 19.55 -26.38
C ALA A 64 -12.93 20.10 -27.52
N THR A 65 -13.49 21.08 -28.22
CA THR A 65 -12.73 21.92 -29.14
C THR A 65 -12.02 23.01 -28.34
N LEU A 66 -10.70 23.10 -28.52
CA LEU A 66 -9.91 24.18 -27.91
C LEU A 66 -10.16 25.50 -28.63
N ALA A 67 -10.40 26.55 -27.87
CA ALA A 67 -10.47 27.91 -28.41
C ALA A 67 -9.05 28.51 -28.51
N PRO A 68 -8.80 29.41 -29.49
CA PRO A 68 -7.56 30.16 -29.53
C PRO A 68 -7.29 30.92 -28.21
N PRO A 69 -6.03 31.15 -27.83
CA PRO A 69 -5.71 31.93 -26.63
C PRO A 69 -6.37 33.31 -26.64
N GLY A 70 -6.98 33.72 -25.53
CA GLY A 70 -7.63 35.03 -25.38
C GLY A 70 -9.00 35.17 -26.07
N THR A 71 -9.63 34.07 -26.50
CA THR A 71 -10.91 34.10 -27.21
C THR A 71 -12.06 34.56 -26.30
N ALA A 72 -12.56 35.78 -26.50
CA ALA A 72 -13.76 36.28 -25.81
C ALA A 72 -15.07 35.82 -26.45
N ARG A 73 -15.07 35.55 -27.77
CA ARG A 73 -16.23 35.09 -28.55
C ARG A 73 -15.85 33.86 -29.34
N PHE A 74 -16.63 32.79 -29.25
CA PHE A 74 -16.35 31.54 -29.96
C PHE A 74 -17.57 31.07 -30.73
N ASN A 75 -17.34 30.49 -31.91
CA ASN A 75 -18.38 29.87 -32.72
C ASN A 75 -18.03 28.38 -32.87
N LEU A 76 -18.91 27.52 -32.36
CA LEU A 76 -18.73 26.08 -32.37
C LEU A 76 -20.00 25.42 -32.92
N ASP A 77 -19.86 24.57 -33.94
CA ASP A 77 -20.98 23.90 -34.60
C ASP A 77 -22.10 24.84 -35.09
N GLY A 78 -21.74 26.11 -35.39
CA GLY A 78 -22.68 27.14 -35.82
C GLY A 78 -23.34 27.93 -34.69
N LEU A 79 -23.03 27.62 -33.43
CA LEU A 79 -23.50 28.35 -32.25
C LEU A 79 -22.47 29.39 -31.82
N ALA A 80 -22.88 30.66 -31.78
CA ALA A 80 -22.04 31.76 -31.31
C ALA A 80 -22.32 32.09 -29.84
N PHE A 81 -21.27 32.20 -29.03
CA PHE A 81 -21.37 32.52 -27.60
C PHE A 81 -20.16 33.31 -27.10
N GLU A 82 -20.33 33.98 -25.95
CA GLU A 82 -19.33 34.89 -25.39
C GLU A 82 -18.94 34.49 -23.96
N ALA A 83 -17.65 34.63 -23.65
CA ALA A 83 -17.15 34.50 -22.29
C ALA A 83 -17.64 35.69 -21.43
N PRO A 84 -17.66 35.55 -20.09
CA PRO A 84 -17.83 36.69 -19.19
C PRO A 84 -16.79 37.79 -19.44
N ALA A 85 -17.17 39.04 -19.16
CA ALA A 85 -16.24 40.17 -19.29
C ALA A 85 -14.94 39.92 -18.50
N GLY A 86 -13.79 40.12 -19.16
CA GLY A 86 -12.46 39.89 -18.57
C GLY A 86 -11.98 38.43 -18.57
N SER A 87 -12.79 37.50 -19.09
CA SER A 87 -12.44 36.08 -19.25
C SER A 87 -12.29 35.69 -20.72
N ALA A 88 -11.63 34.56 -20.95
CA ALA A 88 -11.51 33.92 -22.25
C ALA A 88 -12.08 32.49 -22.19
N ILE A 89 -12.65 32.04 -23.30
CA ILE A 89 -13.03 30.64 -23.54
C ILE A 89 -11.76 29.85 -23.79
N VAL A 90 -11.60 28.72 -23.11
CA VAL A 90 -10.44 27.83 -23.25
C VAL A 90 -10.81 26.57 -24.04
N ALA A 91 -11.93 25.95 -23.70
CA ALA A 91 -12.43 24.74 -24.34
C ALA A 91 -13.96 24.72 -24.30
N ALA A 92 -14.59 24.17 -25.34
CA ALA A 92 -16.04 24.04 -25.41
C ALA A 92 -16.51 22.78 -26.14
N ILE A 93 -17.70 22.30 -25.77
CA ILE A 93 -18.44 21.20 -26.40
C ILE A 93 -19.81 21.73 -26.82
N ALA A 94 -20.25 21.41 -28.04
CA ALA A 94 -21.58 21.75 -28.54
C ALA A 94 -22.42 20.48 -28.77
N ARG A 95 -23.31 20.13 -27.85
CA ARG A 95 -24.17 18.94 -27.90
C ARG A 95 -25.47 19.20 -27.14
N ASP A 96 -26.51 18.43 -27.44
CA ASP A 96 -27.72 18.37 -26.63
C ASP A 96 -27.39 17.64 -25.33
N VAL A 97 -27.11 18.41 -24.25
CA VAL A 97 -26.72 17.84 -22.96
C VAL A 97 -27.86 17.91 -21.94
N ASP A 98 -28.91 18.69 -22.19
CA ASP A 98 -30.10 18.74 -21.33
C ASP A 98 -31.26 17.85 -21.81
N GLY A 99 -31.16 17.28 -23.03
CA GLY A 99 -32.11 16.33 -23.60
C GLY A 99 -33.32 16.97 -24.27
N ASP A 100 -33.28 18.28 -24.56
CA ASP A 100 -34.41 19.00 -25.17
C ASP A 100 -34.45 18.95 -26.71
N GLY A 101 -33.48 18.27 -27.33
CA GLY A 101 -33.34 18.13 -28.78
C GLY A 101 -32.59 19.27 -29.45
N GLN A 102 -32.15 20.30 -28.72
CA GLN A 102 -31.39 21.42 -29.22
C GLN A 102 -29.92 21.30 -28.82
N LYS A 103 -29.02 21.86 -29.65
CA LYS A 103 -27.60 21.88 -29.28
C LYS A 103 -27.37 22.96 -28.23
N ASP A 104 -26.84 22.55 -27.09
CA ASP A 104 -26.29 23.42 -26.07
C ASP A 104 -24.78 23.60 -26.23
N VAL A 105 -24.21 24.55 -25.49
CA VAL A 105 -22.76 24.66 -25.31
C VAL A 105 -22.38 24.52 -23.85
N VAL A 106 -21.37 23.69 -23.58
CA VAL A 106 -20.66 23.65 -22.31
C VAL A 106 -19.24 24.14 -22.54
N ALA A 107 -18.79 25.13 -21.77
CA ALA A 107 -17.46 25.71 -21.93
C ALA A 107 -16.73 25.94 -20.61
N TRP A 108 -15.42 25.73 -20.61
CA TRP A 108 -14.54 26.23 -19.56
C TRP A 108 -14.03 27.64 -19.93
N THR A 109 -14.23 28.58 -19.02
CA THR A 109 -13.78 29.97 -19.16
C THR A 109 -12.77 30.32 -18.07
N GLN A 110 -11.77 31.14 -18.40
CA GLN A 110 -10.74 31.55 -17.45
C GLN A 110 -10.39 33.04 -17.59
N PRO A 111 -10.18 33.78 -16.48
CA PRO A 111 -9.67 35.14 -16.50
C PRO A 111 -8.31 35.28 -17.21
N ALA A 112 -8.09 36.39 -17.90
CA ALA A 112 -6.85 36.64 -18.66
C ALA A 112 -5.57 36.68 -17.79
N GLY A 113 -5.69 37.05 -16.50
CA GLY A 113 -4.58 37.09 -15.54
C GLY A 113 -4.28 35.76 -14.83
N GLY A 114 -4.98 34.67 -15.19
CA GLY A 114 -4.96 33.43 -14.43
C GLY A 114 -5.72 33.52 -13.11
N GLY A 115 -5.73 32.42 -12.37
CA GLY A 115 -6.60 32.22 -11.21
C GLY A 115 -8.08 32.06 -11.61
N GLY A 116 -8.87 31.49 -10.72
CA GLY A 116 -10.29 31.25 -10.92
C GLY A 116 -10.59 30.30 -12.08
N GLY A 117 -11.66 30.62 -12.80
CA GLY A 117 -12.20 29.86 -13.91
C GLY A 117 -13.55 29.24 -13.58
N GLU A 118 -14.41 29.15 -14.59
CA GLU A 118 -15.80 28.72 -14.44
C GLU A 118 -16.20 27.78 -15.57
N LEU A 119 -16.84 26.67 -15.19
CA LEU A 119 -17.60 25.85 -16.11
C LEU A 119 -18.92 26.56 -16.38
N ARG A 120 -19.25 26.80 -17.64
CA ARG A 120 -20.44 27.53 -18.07
C ARG A 120 -21.29 26.69 -19.00
N TYR A 121 -22.61 26.87 -18.88
CA TYR A 121 -23.62 26.26 -19.72
C TYR A 121 -24.40 27.33 -20.47
N TYR A 122 -24.51 27.17 -21.79
CA TYR A 122 -25.28 28.03 -22.68
C TYR A 122 -26.38 27.18 -23.31
N LYS A 123 -27.63 27.42 -22.91
CA LYS A 123 -28.79 26.68 -23.39
C LYS A 123 -29.07 27.03 -24.86
N GLY A 124 -29.39 26.05 -25.69
CA GLY A 124 -29.89 26.27 -27.04
C GLY A 124 -31.20 27.07 -27.04
N ALA A 125 -31.38 27.95 -28.02
CA ALA A 125 -32.62 28.71 -28.23
C ALA A 125 -33.32 28.38 -29.56
N GLY A 126 -32.86 27.32 -30.25
CA GLY A 126 -33.26 26.95 -31.59
C GLY A 126 -32.43 27.67 -32.66
N GLY A 127 -32.11 26.98 -33.76
CA GLY A 127 -31.29 27.54 -34.83
C GLY A 127 -29.79 27.64 -34.48
N LYS A 128 -29.19 28.82 -34.69
CA LYS A 128 -27.74 29.08 -34.51
C LYS A 128 -27.43 29.92 -33.26
N GLU A 129 -28.38 30.04 -32.34
CA GLU A 129 -28.30 30.92 -31.17
C GLU A 129 -28.33 30.12 -29.86
N VAL A 130 -27.65 30.66 -28.85
CA VAL A 130 -27.71 30.18 -27.47
C VAL A 130 -28.07 31.33 -26.53
N LEU A 131 -28.66 30.99 -25.39
CA LEU A 131 -28.94 31.94 -24.31
C LEU A 131 -27.65 32.40 -23.63
N ALA A 132 -27.76 33.47 -22.83
CA ALA A 132 -26.68 33.95 -21.99
C ALA A 132 -26.18 32.81 -21.08
N GLY A 133 -24.86 32.56 -21.12
CA GLY A 133 -24.27 31.47 -20.37
C GLY A 133 -24.44 31.65 -18.87
N ARG A 134 -24.78 30.57 -18.16
CA ARG A 134 -24.80 30.52 -16.69
C ARG A 134 -23.59 29.76 -16.16
N ALA A 135 -23.05 30.17 -15.02
CA ALA A 135 -22.06 29.37 -14.30
C ALA A 135 -22.71 28.09 -13.79
N VAL A 136 -22.03 26.95 -13.96
CA VAL A 136 -22.44 25.67 -13.39
C VAL A 136 -21.85 25.60 -11.98
N THR A 137 -22.72 25.62 -10.97
CA THR A 137 -22.33 25.58 -9.56
C THR A 137 -22.62 24.21 -8.96
N GLY A 138 -21.86 23.82 -7.94
CA GLY A 138 -22.20 22.64 -7.15
C GLY A 138 -23.19 22.96 -6.03
N THR A 139 -23.89 21.94 -5.56
CA THR A 139 -24.85 22.04 -4.46
C THR A 139 -24.21 21.82 -3.09
N THR A 140 -22.96 21.34 -3.05
CA THR A 140 -22.22 20.98 -1.83
C THR A 140 -20.98 21.84 -1.62
N ALA A 141 -20.66 22.13 -0.36
CA ALA A 141 -19.44 22.82 0.01
C ALA A 141 -18.19 22.04 -0.46
N GLY A 142 -17.23 22.73 -1.08
CA GLY A 142 -16.00 22.11 -1.62
C GLY A 142 -16.05 21.75 -3.11
N THR A 143 -17.15 22.06 -3.81
CA THR A 143 -17.27 21.95 -5.29
C THR A 143 -16.70 23.14 -6.05
N ASP A 144 -15.93 23.99 -5.37
CA ASP A 144 -15.33 25.17 -5.97
C ASP A 144 -14.28 24.76 -7.01
N VAL A 145 -14.52 25.10 -8.27
CA VAL A 145 -13.67 24.75 -9.43
C VAL A 145 -12.57 25.78 -9.66
N THR A 146 -12.50 26.82 -8.81
CA THR A 146 -11.55 27.92 -8.99
C THR A 146 -10.09 27.48 -8.79
N LEU A 147 -9.23 27.83 -9.75
CA LEU A 147 -7.79 27.67 -9.59
C LEU A 147 -7.22 28.79 -8.69
N PRO A 148 -6.22 28.51 -7.85
CA PRO A 148 -5.58 29.58 -7.09
C PRO A 148 -4.88 30.56 -8.04
N ALA A 149 -4.92 31.87 -7.79
CA ALA A 149 -4.12 32.81 -8.56
C ALA A 149 -2.62 32.64 -8.20
N PRO A 150 -1.67 32.73 -9.16
CA PRO A 150 -1.82 33.09 -10.58
C PRO A 150 -1.94 31.87 -11.53
N CYS A 151 -2.45 30.73 -11.07
CA CYS A 151 -2.46 29.49 -11.84
C CYS A 151 -3.36 29.58 -13.08
N VAL A 152 -2.84 29.11 -14.21
CA VAL A 152 -3.62 28.93 -15.44
C VAL A 152 -3.87 27.44 -15.69
N ALA A 153 -5.02 27.08 -16.25
CA ALA A 153 -5.26 25.71 -16.65
C ALA A 153 -4.49 25.43 -17.95
N LYS A 154 -3.70 24.36 -18.00
CA LYS A 154 -3.01 23.97 -19.23
C LYS A 154 -4.03 23.45 -20.26
N PRO A 155 -4.24 24.11 -21.41
CA PRO A 155 -5.25 23.66 -22.37
C PRO A 155 -4.85 22.31 -22.99
N ALA A 156 -5.79 21.37 -23.02
CA ALA A 156 -5.66 20.09 -23.70
C ALA A 156 -7.05 19.60 -24.17
N PRO A 157 -7.16 18.86 -25.29
CA PRO A 157 -8.45 18.35 -25.75
C PRO A 157 -9.16 17.44 -24.72
N THR A 158 -8.39 16.78 -23.86
CA THR A 158 -8.87 15.93 -22.77
C THR A 158 -9.26 16.70 -21.50
N MET A 159 -9.09 18.03 -21.49
CA MET A 159 -9.43 18.88 -20.35
C MET A 159 -10.93 18.90 -20.10
N LEU A 160 -11.76 18.91 -21.14
CA LEU A 160 -13.21 18.88 -21.07
C LEU A 160 -13.72 17.80 -22.01
N VAL A 161 -14.45 16.82 -21.47
CA VAL A 161 -14.90 15.65 -22.21
C VAL A 161 -16.36 15.38 -21.86
N LEU A 162 -17.20 15.14 -22.86
CA LEU A 162 -18.54 14.59 -22.67
C LEU A 162 -18.38 13.08 -22.39
N VAL A 163 -18.84 12.63 -21.23
CA VAL A 163 -18.58 11.27 -20.70
C VAL A 163 -19.84 10.43 -20.54
N GLY A 164 -21.01 11.05 -20.69
CA GLY A 164 -22.31 10.44 -20.85
C GLY A 164 -23.22 11.35 -21.68
N PRO A 165 -24.45 10.91 -22.00
CA PRO A 165 -25.43 11.72 -22.72
C PRO A 165 -25.66 13.12 -22.15
N HIS A 166 -25.65 13.25 -20.82
CA HIS A 166 -26.02 14.46 -20.10
C HIS A 166 -24.93 14.96 -19.15
N SER A 167 -23.68 14.51 -19.31
CA SER A 167 -22.62 14.77 -18.33
C SER A 167 -21.24 14.98 -18.93
N VAL A 168 -20.49 15.90 -18.31
CA VAL A 168 -19.11 16.21 -18.69
C VAL A 168 -18.14 15.99 -17.53
N ALA A 169 -16.92 15.64 -17.90
CA ALA A 169 -15.76 15.62 -17.03
C ALA A 169 -14.82 16.77 -17.38
N LEU A 170 -14.33 17.46 -16.36
CA LEU A 170 -13.36 18.53 -16.47
C LEU A 170 -12.11 18.17 -15.66
N ASP A 171 -10.98 18.03 -16.36
CA ASP A 171 -9.65 17.74 -15.82
C ASP A 171 -8.75 18.99 -15.93
N LEU A 172 -8.59 19.71 -14.83
CA LEU A 172 -7.77 20.90 -14.73
C LEU A 172 -6.37 20.57 -14.20
N ARG A 173 -5.36 20.78 -15.05
CA ARG A 173 -3.94 20.71 -14.68
C ARG A 173 -3.39 22.12 -14.51
N PRO A 174 -3.28 22.64 -13.28
CA PRO A 174 -2.83 24.01 -13.06
C PRO A 174 -1.33 24.17 -13.34
N ALA A 175 -0.96 25.30 -13.93
CA ALA A 175 0.42 25.75 -14.09
C ALA A 175 0.60 27.07 -13.31
N CYS A 176 1.39 27.04 -12.24
CA CYS A 176 1.44 28.08 -11.21
C CYS A 176 2.86 28.65 -11.00
N GLY A 177 3.55 29.06 -12.07
CA GLY A 177 4.95 29.51 -11.95
C GLY A 177 5.90 28.45 -11.36
N GLU A 178 7.17 28.80 -11.13
CA GLU A 178 8.16 27.85 -10.58
C GLU A 178 7.93 27.60 -9.07
N GLY A 179 7.88 26.33 -8.68
CA GLY A 179 8.13 25.88 -7.30
C GLY A 179 6.93 25.42 -6.46
N ALA A 180 5.68 25.65 -6.88
CA ALA A 180 4.50 25.22 -6.12
C ALA A 180 3.81 24.00 -6.76
N PRO A 181 3.95 22.77 -6.20
CA PRO A 181 3.15 21.64 -6.65
C PRO A 181 1.68 21.95 -6.37
N THR A 182 0.90 22.09 -7.43
CA THR A 182 -0.51 22.47 -7.32
C THR A 182 -1.35 21.27 -7.74
N PRO A 183 -2.23 20.75 -6.87
CA PRO A 183 -2.99 19.55 -7.16
C PRO A 183 -3.87 19.75 -8.40
N ARG A 184 -3.88 18.74 -9.27
CA ARG A 184 -4.83 18.62 -10.38
C ARG A 184 -6.25 18.64 -9.81
N ARG A 185 -7.18 19.33 -10.47
CA ARG A 185 -8.60 19.30 -10.09
C ARG A 185 -9.40 18.51 -11.10
N PHE A 186 -10.27 17.64 -10.61
CA PHE A 186 -11.19 16.90 -11.44
C PHE A 186 -12.61 17.23 -11.03
N VAL A 187 -13.50 17.46 -12.01
CA VAL A 187 -14.89 17.81 -11.79
C VAL A 187 -15.77 16.98 -12.70
N PHE A 188 -16.89 16.51 -12.17
CA PHE A 188 -17.97 15.88 -12.93
C PHE A 188 -19.24 16.70 -12.74
N ALA A 189 -19.85 17.09 -13.86
CA ALA A 189 -21.07 17.88 -13.90
C ALA A 189 -22.12 17.22 -14.78
N ALA A 190 -23.38 17.27 -14.33
CA ALA A 190 -24.54 16.77 -15.04
C ALA A 190 -25.46 17.93 -15.42
N PHE A 191 -26.11 17.86 -16.58
CA PHE A 191 -26.92 18.93 -17.16
C PHE A 191 -28.42 18.64 -17.13
N ALA A 192 -28.81 17.38 -17.03
CA ALA A 192 -30.19 16.95 -16.81
C ALA A 192 -30.42 16.55 -15.33
N PRO A 193 -31.60 16.82 -14.74
CA PRO A 193 -32.61 17.76 -15.23
C PRO A 193 -32.19 19.24 -15.06
N THR A 194 -31.15 19.51 -14.25
CA THR A 194 -30.61 20.86 -14.05
C THR A 194 -29.08 20.86 -13.98
N PRO A 195 -28.40 21.78 -14.69
CA PRO A 195 -26.94 21.90 -14.65
C PRO A 195 -26.39 22.14 -13.26
N SER A 196 -25.55 21.21 -12.82
CA SER A 196 -24.88 21.30 -11.53
C SER A 196 -23.60 20.45 -11.51
N ILE A 197 -22.63 20.90 -10.72
CA ILE A 197 -21.47 20.08 -10.39
C ILE A 197 -21.93 19.05 -9.36
N ARG A 198 -21.76 17.77 -9.70
CA ARG A 198 -22.19 16.64 -8.87
C ARG A 198 -21.03 16.06 -8.05
N TRP A 199 -19.80 16.15 -8.57
CA TRP A 199 -18.62 15.62 -7.91
C TRP A 199 -17.38 16.43 -8.24
N SER A 200 -16.45 16.52 -7.29
CA SER A 200 -15.14 17.14 -7.50
C SER A 200 -14.09 16.50 -6.61
N ALA A 201 -12.87 16.41 -7.13
CA ALA A 201 -11.71 15.97 -6.37
C ALA A 201 -10.46 16.81 -6.67
N ARG A 202 -9.57 16.85 -5.68
CA ARG A 202 -8.19 17.27 -5.83
C ARG A 202 -7.32 16.02 -5.91
N VAL A 203 -6.41 16.01 -6.86
CA VAL A 203 -5.48 14.92 -7.11
C VAL A 203 -4.07 15.49 -6.90
N ALA A 204 -3.42 15.05 -5.82
CA ALA A 204 -2.04 15.38 -5.54
C ALA A 204 -1.12 14.86 -6.65
N GLU A 205 0.00 15.56 -6.88
CA GLU A 205 1.01 15.09 -7.81
C GLU A 205 1.57 13.76 -7.29
N PRO A 206 1.57 12.69 -8.10
CA PRO A 206 2.15 11.43 -7.69
C PRO A 206 3.67 11.58 -7.49
N PRO A 207 4.27 10.75 -6.62
CA PRO A 207 5.72 10.73 -6.41
C PRO A 207 6.48 10.44 -7.72
N PRO A 208 7.73 10.92 -7.88
CA PRO A 208 8.47 10.77 -9.13
C PRO A 208 8.50 9.33 -9.67
N GLY A 209 8.17 9.19 -10.95
CA GLY A 209 8.11 7.92 -11.68
C GLY A 209 6.82 7.12 -11.50
N PHE A 210 5.87 7.61 -10.70
CA PHE A 210 4.49 7.12 -10.72
C PHE A 210 3.61 8.01 -11.57
N GLY A 211 2.70 7.38 -12.32
CA GLY A 211 1.55 8.04 -12.94
C GLY A 211 0.29 7.76 -12.14
N PHE A 212 -0.59 8.76 -12.03
CA PHE A 212 -1.93 8.59 -11.48
C PHE A 212 -2.98 9.07 -12.49
N THR A 213 -3.87 8.15 -12.85
CA THR A 213 -4.93 8.35 -13.83
C THR A 213 -6.27 8.37 -13.13
N LEU A 214 -7.14 9.26 -13.59
CA LEU A 214 -8.53 9.35 -13.16
C LEU A 214 -9.32 9.54 -14.44
N GLU A 215 -10.02 8.48 -14.84
CA GLU A 215 -10.94 8.44 -15.97
C GLU A 215 -12.36 8.34 -15.43
N VAL A 216 -13.34 8.75 -16.24
CA VAL A 216 -14.74 8.61 -15.88
C VAL A 216 -15.55 8.20 -17.11
N ASP A 217 -16.51 7.33 -16.86
CA ASP A 217 -17.58 6.92 -17.75
C ASP A 217 -18.89 7.15 -17.01
N ALA A 218 -19.93 7.63 -17.67
CA ALA A 218 -21.20 7.93 -16.99
C ALA A 218 -22.39 7.33 -17.77
N PRO A 219 -22.48 6.00 -17.86
CA PRO A 219 -23.68 5.35 -18.38
C PRO A 219 -24.85 5.57 -17.42
N ASP A 220 -26.07 5.58 -17.94
CA ASP A 220 -27.27 5.38 -17.11
C ASP A 220 -27.32 3.91 -16.68
N ALA A 221 -26.84 3.61 -15.47
CA ALA A 221 -26.61 2.24 -15.03
C ALA A 221 -27.87 1.60 -14.43
N ASP A 222 -28.78 2.41 -13.86
CA ASP A 222 -30.04 1.93 -13.31
C ASP A 222 -31.29 2.20 -14.17
N GLY A 223 -31.13 2.89 -15.31
CA GLY A 223 -32.13 3.04 -16.36
C GLY A 223 -33.15 4.15 -16.08
N ASP A 224 -32.81 5.11 -15.22
CA ASP A 224 -33.70 6.20 -14.82
C ASP A 224 -33.58 7.45 -15.71
N GLY A 225 -32.71 7.40 -16.72
CA GLY A 225 -32.43 8.50 -17.65
C GLY A 225 -31.39 9.51 -17.12
N VAL A 226 -30.76 9.24 -15.99
CA VAL A 226 -29.70 10.07 -15.41
C VAL A 226 -28.35 9.34 -15.51
N ASP A 227 -27.30 10.08 -15.81
CA ASP A 227 -25.96 9.53 -15.97
C ASP A 227 -25.35 9.14 -14.60
N ASP A 228 -24.95 7.88 -14.43
CA ASP A 228 -24.30 7.34 -13.23
C ASP A 228 -22.77 7.28 -13.39
N PRO A 229 -21.99 8.18 -12.78
CA PRO A 229 -20.56 8.23 -13.00
C PRO A 229 -19.83 7.05 -12.34
N THR A 230 -19.03 6.36 -13.13
CA THR A 230 -18.00 5.41 -12.68
C THR A 230 -16.63 6.01 -12.88
N PHE A 231 -15.95 6.32 -11.77
CA PHE A 231 -14.57 6.78 -11.80
C PHE A 231 -13.62 5.60 -11.82
N VAL A 232 -12.72 5.56 -12.79
CA VAL A 232 -11.66 4.55 -12.92
C VAL A 232 -10.34 5.20 -12.53
N LEU A 233 -9.87 4.84 -11.33
CA LEU A 233 -8.63 5.32 -10.74
C LEU A 233 -7.52 4.34 -11.07
N GLY A 234 -6.38 4.81 -11.56
CA GLY A 234 -5.27 3.94 -11.89
C GLY A 234 -3.92 4.46 -11.48
N VAL A 235 -3.06 3.56 -11.02
CA VAL A 235 -1.64 3.81 -10.80
C VAL A 235 -0.87 3.08 -11.89
N GLU A 236 0.08 3.77 -12.51
CA GLU A 236 0.96 3.21 -13.53
C GLU A 236 2.41 3.63 -13.32
N GLY A 237 3.29 2.95 -14.04
CA GLY A 237 4.72 3.19 -13.93
C GLY A 237 5.31 2.54 -12.68
N GLY A 238 6.23 3.26 -12.07
CA GLY A 238 7.20 2.73 -11.12
C GLY A 238 8.51 3.45 -11.38
N GLY A 239 8.80 4.41 -10.52
CA GLY A 239 10.11 5.05 -10.45
C GLY A 239 10.97 4.37 -9.41
N SER A 240 12.28 4.56 -9.52
CA SER A 240 13.20 4.07 -8.51
C SER A 240 12.74 4.48 -7.10
N PRO A 241 12.58 3.54 -6.16
CA PRO A 241 13.23 2.23 -6.09
C PRO A 241 12.40 1.07 -6.67
N TRP A 242 11.24 1.34 -7.26
CA TRP A 242 10.33 0.33 -7.78
C TRP A 242 10.65 -0.03 -9.23
N GLU A 243 10.39 -1.28 -9.59
CA GLU A 243 10.36 -1.69 -10.98
C GLU A 243 9.14 -1.06 -11.67
N PRO A 244 9.28 -0.57 -12.92
CA PRO A 244 8.14 -0.16 -13.72
C PRO A 244 7.14 -1.30 -13.86
N GLY A 245 5.86 -1.01 -13.70
CA GLY A 245 4.80 -1.99 -13.89
C GLY A 245 3.66 -1.47 -14.73
N ASP A 246 2.93 -2.43 -15.31
CA ASP A 246 1.64 -2.18 -15.94
C ASP A 246 0.68 -1.42 -15.03
N ARG A 247 -0.18 -0.63 -15.68
CA ARG A 247 -1.26 0.11 -15.04
C ARG A 247 -2.21 -0.83 -14.30
N LEU A 248 -2.45 -0.55 -13.02
CA LEU A 248 -3.51 -1.16 -12.24
C LEU A 248 -4.63 -0.16 -12.02
N THR A 249 -5.87 -0.62 -12.07
CA THR A 249 -7.05 0.23 -11.91
C THR A 249 -8.00 -0.29 -10.83
N ALA A 250 -8.75 0.63 -10.24
CA ALA A 250 -9.88 0.35 -9.36
C ALA A 250 -11.06 1.24 -9.74
N LYS A 251 -12.26 0.67 -9.72
CA LYS A 251 -13.50 1.39 -10.03
C LYS A 251 -14.08 2.01 -8.76
N LEU A 252 -14.73 3.17 -8.91
CA LEU A 252 -15.58 3.83 -7.91
C LEU A 252 -16.88 4.28 -8.60
N PRO A 253 -17.88 3.41 -8.72
CA PRO A 253 -19.19 3.78 -9.24
C PRO A 253 -19.99 4.57 -8.20
N TYR A 254 -20.73 5.55 -8.70
CA TYR A 254 -21.71 6.32 -7.97
C TYR A 254 -23.04 6.23 -8.71
N TRP A 255 -24.13 6.20 -7.95
CA TRP A 255 -25.48 6.34 -8.47
C TRP A 255 -25.96 7.76 -8.21
N ASP A 256 -26.54 8.43 -9.20
CA ASP A 256 -27.22 9.69 -8.94
C ASP A 256 -28.53 9.42 -8.22
N ARG A 257 -28.69 10.00 -7.03
CA ARG A 257 -29.89 9.85 -6.20
C ARG A 257 -30.46 11.25 -5.97
N PRO A 258 -31.74 11.38 -5.58
CA PRO A 258 -32.33 12.69 -5.29
C PRO A 258 -31.55 13.53 -4.25
N ALA A 259 -30.81 12.87 -3.35
CA ALA A 259 -29.97 13.51 -2.34
C ALA A 259 -28.53 13.82 -2.83
N GLY A 260 -28.21 13.53 -4.09
CA GLY A 260 -26.88 13.60 -4.70
C GLY A 260 -26.27 12.22 -4.94
N LEU A 261 -25.03 12.23 -5.45
CA LEU A 261 -24.31 11.01 -5.79
C LEU A 261 -24.07 10.12 -4.56
N SER A 262 -24.47 8.85 -4.66
CA SER A 262 -24.23 7.83 -3.65
C SER A 262 -23.26 6.79 -4.18
N ARG A 263 -22.10 6.66 -3.53
CA ARG A 263 -21.09 5.65 -3.88
C ARG A 263 -21.60 4.23 -3.66
N ASP A 264 -21.28 3.31 -4.56
CA ASP A 264 -21.39 1.87 -4.29
C ASP A 264 -20.38 1.45 -3.22
N ARG A 265 -20.89 0.96 -2.09
CA ARG A 265 -20.08 0.54 -0.95
C ARG A 265 -19.21 -0.68 -1.24
N ASN A 266 -19.51 -1.47 -2.27
CA ASN A 266 -18.72 -2.65 -2.65
C ASN A 266 -17.41 -2.28 -3.36
N TYR A 267 -17.24 -1.03 -3.78
CA TYR A 267 -16.08 -0.52 -4.49
C TYR A 267 -15.29 0.48 -3.61
N PRO A 268 -13.95 0.48 -3.66
CA PRO A 268 -13.09 -0.19 -4.65
C PRO A 268 -12.77 -1.66 -4.32
N GLU A 269 -13.25 -2.18 -3.19
CA GLU A 269 -12.89 -3.51 -2.69
C GLU A 269 -13.10 -4.62 -3.73
N ARG A 270 -14.21 -4.64 -4.47
CA ARG A 270 -14.42 -5.64 -5.54
C ARG A 270 -13.35 -5.59 -6.63
N SER A 271 -12.94 -4.40 -7.10
CA SER A 271 -11.84 -4.28 -8.07
C SER A 271 -10.52 -4.78 -7.49
N LEU A 272 -10.24 -4.44 -6.22
CA LEU A 272 -9.03 -4.89 -5.53
C LEU A 272 -9.03 -6.42 -5.32
N GLN A 273 -10.19 -7.04 -5.07
CA GLN A 273 -10.32 -8.49 -4.95
C GLN A 273 -9.96 -9.20 -6.26
N GLY A 274 -10.35 -8.66 -7.42
CA GLY A 274 -9.93 -9.19 -8.70
C GLY A 274 -8.41 -9.19 -8.88
N LEU A 275 -7.73 -8.10 -8.47
CA LEU A 275 -6.27 -8.01 -8.49
C LEU A 275 -5.60 -8.97 -7.48
N ALA A 276 -6.19 -9.14 -6.29
CA ALA A 276 -5.71 -10.09 -5.29
C ALA A 276 -5.85 -11.54 -5.78
N GLY A 277 -6.96 -11.88 -6.45
CA GLY A 277 -7.16 -13.18 -7.10
C GLY A 277 -6.13 -13.47 -8.18
N GLN A 278 -5.78 -12.46 -8.99
CA GLN A 278 -4.69 -12.56 -9.97
C GLN A 278 -3.32 -12.81 -9.32
N ALA A 279 -3.04 -12.21 -8.16
CA ALA A 279 -1.81 -12.49 -7.41
C ALA A 279 -1.81 -13.92 -6.85
N ALA A 280 -2.93 -14.35 -6.25
CA ALA A 280 -3.10 -15.69 -5.70
C ALA A 280 -2.90 -16.79 -6.76
N ALA A 281 -3.42 -16.58 -7.97
CA ALA A 281 -3.27 -17.51 -9.09
C ALA A 281 -1.81 -17.70 -9.55
N ARG A 282 -0.95 -16.71 -9.32
CA ARG A 282 0.47 -16.71 -9.69
C ARG A 282 1.39 -17.16 -8.54
N ALA A 283 0.94 -17.02 -7.29
CA ALA A 283 1.77 -17.19 -6.10
C ALA A 283 2.35 -18.60 -5.91
N GLY A 284 1.59 -19.66 -6.23
CA GLY A 284 2.02 -21.03 -5.99
C GLY A 284 2.92 -21.65 -7.09
N LYS A 285 3.16 -20.92 -8.19
CA LYS A 285 3.87 -21.47 -9.36
C LYS A 285 5.29 -20.91 -9.44
N LYS A 286 6.28 -21.80 -9.51
CA LYS A 286 7.69 -21.46 -9.72
C LYS A 286 7.83 -20.66 -11.02
N GLY A 287 8.46 -19.48 -10.95
CA GLY A 287 8.61 -18.56 -12.09
C GLY A 287 7.59 -17.40 -12.11
N SER A 288 6.32 -17.60 -11.76
CA SER A 288 5.34 -16.50 -11.65
C SER A 288 5.19 -15.95 -10.23
N ALA A 289 5.76 -16.61 -9.23
CA ALA A 289 5.75 -16.15 -7.84
C ALA A 289 6.35 -14.74 -7.68
N VAL A 290 7.45 -14.43 -8.37
CA VAL A 290 8.04 -13.06 -8.36
C VAL A 290 7.06 -12.02 -8.90
N GLN A 291 6.32 -12.35 -9.97
CA GLN A 291 5.29 -11.48 -10.53
C GLN A 291 4.12 -11.28 -9.57
N ALA A 292 3.77 -12.31 -8.77
CA ALA A 292 2.76 -12.19 -7.73
C ALA A 292 3.18 -11.17 -6.67
N ILE A 293 4.43 -11.22 -6.20
CA ILE A 293 4.98 -10.25 -5.23
C ILE A 293 4.94 -8.83 -5.80
N ALA A 294 5.37 -8.64 -7.05
CA ALA A 294 5.32 -7.34 -7.71
C ALA A 294 3.89 -6.80 -7.89
N LEU A 295 2.93 -7.67 -8.20
CA LEU A 295 1.51 -7.31 -8.30
C LEU A 295 0.93 -6.91 -6.94
N VAL A 296 1.21 -7.65 -5.87
CA VAL A 296 0.75 -7.33 -4.50
C VAL A 296 1.26 -5.96 -4.06
N ARG A 297 2.53 -5.64 -4.35
CA ARG A 297 3.10 -4.33 -4.03
C ARG A 297 2.39 -3.20 -4.77
N ARG A 298 2.16 -3.35 -6.07
CA ARG A 298 1.41 -2.35 -6.86
C ARG A 298 -0.04 -2.22 -6.41
N LEU A 299 -0.70 -3.32 -6.07
CA LEU A 299 -2.05 -3.31 -5.49
C LEU A 299 -2.08 -2.50 -4.20
N ARG A 300 -1.07 -2.65 -3.34
CA ARG A 300 -0.92 -1.85 -2.11
C ARG A 300 -0.69 -0.37 -2.39
N ILE A 301 0.09 -0.03 -3.42
CA ILE A 301 0.28 1.37 -3.85
C ILE A 301 -1.04 1.96 -4.36
N LEU A 302 -1.78 1.20 -5.19
CA LEU A 302 -3.11 1.60 -5.66
C LEU A 302 -4.09 1.84 -4.51
N HIS A 303 -4.15 0.91 -3.55
CA HIS A 303 -4.95 1.11 -2.33
C HIS A 303 -4.46 2.34 -1.55
N GLY A 304 -3.16 2.51 -1.38
CA GLY A 304 -2.55 3.66 -0.70
C GLY A 304 -2.88 5.00 -1.35
N ALA A 305 -2.96 5.05 -2.68
CA ALA A 305 -3.28 6.24 -3.45
C ALA A 305 -4.76 6.65 -3.38
N ILE A 306 -5.66 5.68 -3.15
CA ILE A 306 -7.11 5.87 -3.23
C ILE A 306 -7.78 5.92 -1.85
N CYS A 307 -7.40 5.01 -0.96
CA CYS A 307 -8.09 4.76 0.30
C CYS A 307 -7.50 5.58 1.46
N ALA A 308 -8.35 6.15 2.30
CA ALA A 308 -7.94 6.89 3.50
C ALA A 308 -7.13 6.01 4.47
N GLU A 309 -7.49 4.73 4.57
CA GLU A 309 -6.82 3.73 5.42
C GLU A 309 -5.40 3.39 4.93
N GLY A 310 -5.05 3.79 3.71
CA GLY A 310 -3.69 3.73 3.17
C GLY A 310 -2.74 4.77 3.78
N GLY A 311 -3.26 5.78 4.48
CA GLY A 311 -2.49 6.74 5.29
C GLY A 311 -1.99 7.98 4.54
N ALA A 312 -1.75 7.90 3.23
CA ALA A 312 -1.31 9.03 2.40
C ALA A 312 -1.94 8.99 0.99
N PRO A 313 -3.28 9.09 0.86
CA PRO A 313 -3.95 9.06 -0.44
C PRO A 313 -3.60 10.27 -1.29
N TRP A 314 -3.53 10.04 -2.61
CA TRP A 314 -3.31 11.09 -3.62
C TRP A 314 -4.61 11.74 -4.04
N LEU A 315 -5.74 11.09 -3.75
CA LEU A 315 -7.08 11.60 -4.02
C LEU A 315 -7.63 12.33 -2.78
N GLU A 316 -8.25 13.49 -2.97
CA GLU A 316 -9.02 14.22 -1.95
C GLU A 316 -10.39 14.58 -2.54
N ILE A 317 -11.47 14.13 -1.91
CA ILE A 317 -12.85 14.36 -2.36
C ILE A 317 -13.53 15.30 -1.36
N GLY A 318 -13.90 16.50 -1.81
CA GLY A 318 -14.39 17.55 -0.92
C GLY A 318 -13.34 17.96 0.13
N SER A 319 -13.56 17.57 1.39
CA SER A 319 -12.63 17.76 2.52
C SER A 319 -12.01 16.45 3.04
N GLU A 320 -12.40 15.32 2.46
CA GLU A 320 -11.91 14.00 2.86
C GLU A 320 -10.67 13.61 2.04
N ARG A 321 -9.61 13.17 2.72
CA ARG A 321 -8.41 12.63 2.06
C ARG A 321 -8.61 11.14 1.82
N GLY A 322 -8.71 10.76 0.54
CA GLY A 322 -9.04 9.42 0.09
C GLY A 322 -10.51 9.07 0.30
N VAL A 323 -10.93 7.94 -0.26
CA VAL A 323 -12.22 7.32 0.07
C VAL A 323 -12.06 6.39 1.27
N SER A 324 -13.07 6.29 2.13
CA SER A 324 -13.07 5.22 3.15
C SER A 324 -13.34 3.88 2.48
N CYS A 325 -12.36 2.99 2.56
CA CYS A 325 -12.42 1.63 2.05
C CYS A 325 -12.74 0.61 3.15
N GLY A 326 -12.56 0.99 4.42
CA GLY A 326 -12.75 0.10 5.56
C GLY A 326 -11.71 -1.02 5.61
N ALA A 327 -12.07 -2.15 6.19
CA ALA A 327 -11.21 -3.34 6.16
C ALA A 327 -11.24 -3.98 4.77
N SER A 328 -10.08 -4.39 4.27
CA SER A 328 -9.93 -4.92 2.90
C SER A 328 -9.56 -6.40 2.93
N LYS A 329 -10.49 -7.23 2.45
CA LYS A 329 -10.25 -8.67 2.25
C LYS A 329 -9.27 -8.88 1.09
N ALA A 330 -9.31 -8.03 0.07
CA ALA A 330 -8.35 -8.02 -1.03
C ALA A 330 -6.91 -7.86 -0.54
N LEU A 331 -6.63 -6.92 0.38
CA LEU A 331 -5.29 -6.75 0.94
C LEU A 331 -4.84 -7.93 1.80
N GLU A 332 -5.77 -8.55 2.52
CA GLU A 332 -5.52 -9.75 3.32
C GLU A 332 -5.16 -10.95 2.40
N ASP A 333 -5.91 -11.15 1.32
CA ASP A 333 -5.66 -12.20 0.32
C ASP A 333 -4.38 -11.96 -0.47
N ALA A 334 -4.13 -10.70 -0.86
CA ALA A 334 -2.88 -10.29 -1.49
C ALA A 334 -1.67 -10.55 -0.58
N GLY A 335 -1.82 -10.29 0.73
CA GLY A 335 -0.83 -10.63 1.75
C GLY A 335 -0.54 -12.13 1.82
N PHE A 336 -1.57 -12.96 1.82
CA PHE A 336 -1.38 -14.42 1.78
C PHE A 336 -0.72 -14.88 0.47
N ALA A 337 -1.10 -14.29 -0.67
CA ALA A 337 -0.48 -14.56 -1.96
C ALA A 337 1.02 -14.22 -1.95
N GLU A 338 1.42 -13.10 -1.36
CA GLU A 338 2.84 -12.72 -1.23
C GLU A 338 3.62 -13.74 -0.37
N VAL A 339 3.04 -14.22 0.74
CA VAL A 339 3.68 -15.27 1.56
C VAL A 339 3.83 -16.57 0.79
N LYS A 340 2.78 -17.03 0.09
CA LYS A 340 2.84 -18.23 -0.76
C LYS A 340 3.90 -18.09 -1.85
N ALA A 341 4.00 -16.91 -2.46
CA ALA A 341 5.00 -16.62 -3.47
C ALA A 341 6.43 -16.64 -2.91
N ALA A 342 6.65 -16.07 -1.72
CA ALA A 342 7.93 -16.15 -1.04
C ALA A 342 8.32 -17.60 -0.72
N ILE A 343 7.38 -18.40 -0.18
CA ILE A 343 7.57 -19.84 0.06
C ILE A 343 7.88 -20.59 -1.25
N ALA A 344 7.16 -20.32 -2.34
CA ALA A 344 7.40 -20.97 -3.64
C ALA A 344 8.78 -20.63 -4.23
N ASN A 345 9.35 -19.48 -3.85
CA ASN A 345 10.72 -19.09 -4.18
C ASN A 345 11.76 -19.55 -3.13
N ASN A 346 11.35 -20.36 -2.15
CA ASN A 346 12.14 -20.85 -1.03
C ASN A 346 12.67 -19.71 -0.11
N ASP A 347 12.08 -18.52 -0.14
CA ASP A 347 12.51 -17.36 0.64
C ASP A 347 11.69 -17.22 1.92
N LEU A 348 12.03 -18.02 2.93
CA LEU A 348 11.32 -18.02 4.22
C LEU A 348 11.55 -16.73 5.02
N ILE A 349 12.65 -16.01 4.79
CA ILE A 349 12.90 -14.72 5.45
C ILE A 349 11.85 -13.71 4.98
N SER A 350 11.68 -13.56 3.66
CA SER A 350 10.66 -12.65 3.11
C SER A 350 9.23 -13.10 3.45
N ALA A 351 8.97 -14.42 3.53
CA ALA A 351 7.68 -14.96 3.94
C ALA A 351 7.32 -14.55 5.39
N THR A 352 8.26 -14.72 6.32
CA THR A 352 8.06 -14.34 7.74
C THR A 352 7.94 -12.83 7.91
N ALA A 353 8.79 -12.04 7.23
CA ALA A 353 8.70 -10.58 7.25
C ALA A 353 7.35 -10.06 6.73
N THR A 354 6.85 -10.66 5.64
CA THR A 354 5.52 -10.34 5.09
C THR A 354 4.42 -10.63 6.10
N ARG A 355 4.49 -11.78 6.79
CA ARG A 355 3.52 -12.14 7.82
C ARG A 355 3.54 -11.18 9.02
N GLU A 356 4.71 -10.69 9.42
CA GLU A 356 4.81 -9.68 10.49
C GLU A 356 4.16 -8.35 10.06
N ARG A 357 4.38 -7.89 8.82
CA ARG A 357 3.71 -6.69 8.27
C ARG A 357 2.19 -6.81 8.30
N LEU A 358 1.65 -7.98 7.96
CA LEU A 358 0.21 -8.24 7.98
C LEU A 358 -0.40 -8.19 9.40
N SER A 359 0.38 -8.40 10.45
CA SER A 359 -0.11 -8.21 11.83
C SER A 359 -0.29 -6.75 12.21
N VAL A 360 0.51 -5.85 11.65
CA VAL A 360 0.52 -4.42 11.98
C VAL A 360 -0.49 -3.63 11.15
N ALA A 361 -0.78 -4.08 9.93
CA ALA A 361 -1.71 -3.39 9.03
C ALA A 361 -3.14 -3.40 9.60
N SER A 362 -3.72 -2.21 9.82
CA SER A 362 -5.07 -2.04 10.37
C SER A 362 -6.19 -2.51 9.43
N VAL A 363 -5.84 -2.80 8.18
CA VAL A 363 -6.76 -3.15 7.09
C VAL A 363 -7.05 -4.65 6.96
N ALA A 364 -6.23 -5.53 7.56
CA ALA A 364 -6.44 -6.99 7.54
C ALA A 364 -6.98 -7.49 8.89
N ARG A 365 -8.17 -8.12 8.90
CA ARG A 365 -8.95 -8.34 10.13
C ARG A 365 -8.99 -9.78 10.64
N THR A 366 -8.82 -10.80 9.81
CA THR A 366 -9.19 -12.15 10.27
C THR A 366 -8.04 -12.91 10.95
N GLY A 367 -8.30 -13.39 12.17
CA GLY A 367 -7.39 -14.33 12.86
C GLY A 367 -7.23 -15.66 12.11
N LYS A 368 -8.24 -16.04 11.30
CA LYS A 368 -8.21 -17.26 10.49
C LYS A 368 -7.13 -17.21 9.41
N THR A 369 -7.10 -16.19 8.55
CA THR A 369 -6.07 -16.08 7.52
C THR A 369 -4.68 -15.98 8.14
N ARG A 370 -4.54 -15.28 9.27
CA ARG A 370 -3.28 -15.24 10.02
C ARG A 370 -2.82 -16.64 10.45
N SER A 371 -3.72 -17.45 11.00
CA SER A 371 -3.41 -18.84 11.36
C SER A 371 -3.09 -19.72 10.15
N GLU A 372 -3.76 -19.53 9.02
CA GLU A 372 -3.46 -20.25 7.77
C GLU A 372 -2.08 -19.89 7.21
N ILE A 373 -1.71 -18.60 7.26
CA ILE A 373 -0.35 -18.17 6.90
C ILE A 373 0.68 -18.76 7.84
N ASP A 374 0.42 -18.72 9.15
CA ASP A 374 1.33 -19.28 10.17
C ASP A 374 1.58 -20.77 9.89
N LYS A 375 0.51 -21.55 9.64
CA LYS A 375 0.62 -22.97 9.25
C LYS A 375 1.38 -23.17 7.94
N ALA A 376 1.20 -22.31 6.95
CA ALA A 376 1.89 -22.43 5.67
C ALA A 376 3.40 -22.20 5.81
N ILE A 377 3.81 -21.22 6.62
CA ILE A 377 5.22 -20.95 6.93
C ILE A 377 5.82 -22.12 7.71
N GLU A 378 5.14 -22.60 8.76
CA GLU A 378 5.61 -23.73 9.56
C GLU A 378 5.75 -25.00 8.70
N ALA A 379 4.77 -25.30 7.84
CA ALA A 379 4.81 -26.47 6.95
C ALA A 379 5.92 -26.38 5.88
N ALA A 380 6.23 -25.17 5.41
CA ALA A 380 7.33 -24.94 4.47
C ALA A 380 8.71 -24.97 5.15
N SER A 381 8.75 -24.80 6.46
CA SER A 381 9.99 -24.81 7.24
C SER A 381 10.30 -26.20 7.79
N HIS A 382 11.56 -26.62 7.68
CA HIS A 382 12.04 -27.75 8.47
C HIS A 382 12.42 -27.25 9.87
N ALA A 383 11.71 -27.71 10.91
CA ALA A 383 11.98 -27.33 12.29
C ALA A 383 12.99 -28.30 12.94
N HIS A 384 14.12 -27.76 13.37
CA HIS A 384 15.09 -28.44 14.22
C HIS A 384 14.81 -28.09 15.68
N TRP A 385 14.55 -29.11 16.49
CA TRP A 385 14.38 -28.93 17.92
C TRP A 385 15.73 -28.95 18.63
N GLY A 386 15.84 -28.11 19.65
CA GLY A 386 17.06 -27.87 20.38
C GLY A 386 16.83 -27.61 21.86
N THR A 387 17.92 -27.25 22.52
CA THR A 387 17.89 -26.72 23.89
C THR A 387 18.40 -25.29 23.88
N SER A 388 17.94 -24.49 24.84
CA SER A 388 18.48 -23.16 25.07
C SER A 388 19.09 -23.06 26.46
N ARG A 389 20.13 -22.22 26.59
CA ARG A 389 20.77 -21.89 27.87
C ARG A 389 20.95 -20.40 27.96
N GLU A 390 20.64 -19.85 29.12
CA GLU A 390 20.88 -18.45 29.43
C GLU A 390 22.18 -18.29 30.18
N ALA A 391 23.00 -17.31 29.76
CA ALA A 391 24.09 -16.85 30.57
C ALA A 391 23.51 -16.26 31.87
N LYS A 392 23.93 -16.83 33.01
CA LYS A 392 23.40 -16.43 34.33
C LYS A 392 24.08 -15.18 34.88
N ASP A 393 25.23 -14.80 34.33
CA ASP A 393 26.11 -13.79 34.93
C ASP A 393 25.74 -12.36 34.48
N ALA A 394 25.62 -11.46 35.46
CA ALA A 394 25.27 -10.06 35.21
C ALA A 394 26.40 -9.26 34.54
N LYS A 395 27.65 -9.76 34.62
CA LYS A 395 28.83 -9.16 33.97
C LYS A 395 28.80 -9.28 32.45
N LEU A 396 28.04 -10.22 31.91
CA LEU A 396 27.88 -10.47 30.48
C LEU A 396 26.78 -9.61 29.83
N ALA A 397 26.35 -8.51 30.46
CA ALA A 397 25.31 -7.64 29.94
C ALA A 397 25.71 -7.07 28.56
N PRO A 398 25.06 -7.49 27.45
CA PRO A 398 25.43 -7.04 26.12
C PRO A 398 25.13 -5.55 25.98
N HIS A 399 26.09 -4.81 25.44
CA HIS A 399 25.89 -3.40 25.17
C HIS A 399 25.19 -3.21 23.82
N THR A 400 23.89 -2.95 23.91
CA THR A 400 23.00 -2.70 22.77
C THR A 400 22.79 -1.18 22.61
N PRO A 401 22.97 -0.60 21.41
CA PRO A 401 22.74 0.82 21.19
C PRO A 401 21.27 1.21 21.40
N SER A 402 21.01 2.51 21.53
CA SER A 402 19.66 3.06 21.74
C SER A 402 18.66 2.55 20.70
N LYS A 403 17.44 2.20 21.15
CA LYS A 403 16.40 1.58 20.32
C LYS A 403 16.17 2.33 18.99
N GLY A 404 16.25 1.61 17.88
CA GLY A 404 15.76 2.05 16.56
C GLY A 404 16.83 2.53 15.58
N ALA A 405 18.05 2.83 16.04
CA ALA A 405 19.16 3.16 15.14
C ALA A 405 19.72 1.89 14.48
N PRO A 406 20.03 1.91 13.16
CA PRO A 406 20.76 0.84 12.49
C PRO A 406 22.13 0.66 13.16
N ALA A 407 22.42 -0.57 13.62
CA ALA A 407 23.67 -0.83 14.32
C ALA A 407 24.13 -2.29 14.26
N TRP A 408 25.44 -2.50 14.31
CA TRP A 408 26.04 -3.83 14.48
C TRP A 408 25.74 -4.37 15.88
N GLY A 409 25.27 -5.61 15.96
CA GLY A 409 24.87 -6.28 17.20
C GLY A 409 26.03 -6.48 18.18
N ALA A 410 25.69 -6.79 19.42
CA ALA A 410 26.65 -7.04 20.50
C ALA A 410 27.23 -8.46 20.51
N LEU A 411 26.71 -9.37 19.68
CA LEU A 411 27.11 -10.78 19.63
C LEU A 411 27.82 -11.11 18.32
N ALA A 412 28.85 -11.95 18.40
CA ALA A 412 29.50 -12.53 17.23
C ALA A 412 30.16 -13.86 17.58
N PHE A 413 30.23 -14.81 16.64
CA PHE A 413 31.07 -15.99 16.82
C PHE A 413 32.47 -15.78 16.24
N GLU A 414 33.46 -16.46 16.81
CA GLU A 414 34.77 -16.64 16.17
C GLU A 414 34.77 -17.91 15.31
N PRO A 415 35.71 -18.06 14.35
CA PRO A 415 35.90 -19.31 13.61
C PRO A 415 36.17 -20.51 14.52
N SER A 416 36.75 -20.28 15.71
CA SER A 416 36.94 -21.29 16.76
C SER A 416 35.62 -21.83 17.33
N GLY A 417 34.51 -21.14 17.08
CA GLY A 417 33.20 -21.43 17.63
C GLY A 417 32.96 -20.89 19.03
N LYS A 418 33.86 -20.06 19.58
CA LYS A 418 33.61 -19.30 20.80
C LYS A 418 32.71 -18.10 20.50
N LEU A 419 31.91 -17.70 21.49
CA LEU A 419 31.02 -16.55 21.38
C LEU A 419 31.71 -15.31 21.94
N LEU A 420 31.68 -14.22 21.20
CA LEU A 420 32.13 -12.90 21.63
C LEU A 420 30.91 -12.06 22.00
N VAL A 421 30.99 -11.43 23.17
CA VAL A 421 29.97 -10.53 23.69
C VAL A 421 30.61 -9.17 23.95
N ARG A 422 30.17 -8.16 23.21
CA ARG A 422 30.56 -6.77 23.45
C ARG A 422 29.75 -6.21 24.62
N THR A 423 30.43 -5.86 25.69
CA THR A 423 29.87 -5.18 26.86
C THR A 423 30.13 -3.68 26.79
N THR A 424 29.76 -2.93 27.83
CA THR A 424 30.02 -1.48 27.93
C THR A 424 31.51 -1.15 27.97
N THR A 425 32.34 -2.04 28.50
CA THR A 425 33.74 -1.76 28.83
C THR A 425 34.73 -2.64 28.08
N ALA A 426 34.33 -3.81 27.59
CA ALA A 426 35.23 -4.78 26.98
C ALA A 426 34.50 -5.75 26.04
N VAL A 427 35.27 -6.64 25.41
CA VAL A 427 34.74 -7.84 24.74
C VAL A 427 35.02 -9.05 25.63
N VAL A 428 33.98 -9.83 25.90
CA VAL A 428 34.06 -11.07 26.68
C VAL A 428 33.91 -12.25 25.74
N ARG A 429 34.83 -13.21 25.83
CA ARG A 429 34.77 -14.49 25.15
C ARG A 429 34.09 -15.51 26.05
N VAL A 430 33.03 -16.13 25.54
CA VAL A 430 32.23 -17.13 26.23
C VAL A 430 32.41 -18.47 25.54
N ASP A 431 32.76 -19.51 26.30
CA ASP A 431 32.58 -20.87 25.82
C ASP A 431 31.07 -21.15 25.75
N PRO A 432 30.48 -21.37 24.57
CA PRO A 432 29.05 -21.56 24.50
C PRO A 432 28.60 -22.76 25.37
N VAL A 433 29.36 -23.85 25.40
CA VAL A 433 28.99 -25.13 26.01
C VAL A 433 28.98 -25.04 27.54
N THR A 434 30.09 -24.58 28.12
CA THR A 434 30.24 -24.46 29.58
C THR A 434 29.67 -23.15 30.12
N LEU A 435 29.53 -22.14 29.25
CA LEU A 435 29.23 -20.75 29.58
C LEU A 435 30.33 -20.07 30.41
N ASP A 436 31.55 -20.61 30.37
CA ASP A 436 32.70 -19.98 31.03
C ASP A 436 33.11 -18.71 30.29
N GLU A 437 33.39 -17.66 31.07
CA GLU A 437 33.70 -16.33 30.57
C GLU A 437 35.19 -16.03 30.73
N LYS A 438 35.78 -15.41 29.71
CA LYS A 438 37.14 -14.90 29.74
C LYS A 438 37.21 -13.58 28.98
N GLU A 439 37.95 -12.61 29.50
CA GLU A 439 38.25 -11.39 28.75
C GLU A 439 38.94 -11.72 27.41
N ALA A 440 38.55 -11.01 26.36
CA ALA A 440 39.06 -11.17 25.01
C ALA A 440 39.98 -10.00 24.65
N ASP A 441 41.09 -9.84 25.38
CA ASP A 441 42.03 -8.72 25.20
C ASP A 441 42.68 -8.68 23.80
N ASP A 442 42.63 -9.80 23.10
CA ASP A 442 43.11 -9.97 21.73
C ASP A 442 42.09 -9.53 20.66
N VAL A 443 40.84 -9.24 21.04
CA VAL A 443 39.78 -8.83 20.12
C VAL A 443 39.36 -7.39 20.43
N PRO A 444 39.61 -6.42 19.54
CA PRO A 444 39.16 -5.06 19.75
C PRO A 444 37.63 -5.00 19.74
N SER A 445 37.07 -4.13 20.59
CA SER A 445 35.65 -3.79 20.52
C SER A 445 35.32 -3.20 19.15
N TRP A 446 34.21 -3.65 18.55
CA TRP A 446 33.75 -3.16 17.24
C TRP A 446 32.71 -2.05 17.39
N PRO A 447 32.64 -1.11 16.43
CA PRO A 447 31.71 0.02 16.50
C PRO A 447 30.24 -0.42 16.38
N TRP A 448 29.33 0.35 16.97
CA TRP A 448 27.88 0.22 16.70
C TRP A 448 27.51 0.79 15.34
N GLU A 449 28.13 1.90 14.97
CA GLU A 449 27.74 2.69 13.81
C GLU A 449 27.95 1.94 12.50
N VAL A 450 26.96 2.03 11.63
CA VAL A 450 27.03 1.48 10.27
C VAL A 450 27.60 2.54 9.34
N ALA A 451 28.92 2.72 9.40
CA ALA A 451 29.64 3.64 8.53
C ALA A 451 29.62 3.15 7.08
N LEU A 452 29.53 4.09 6.14
CA LEU A 452 29.68 3.84 4.71
C LEU A 452 31.17 3.54 4.42
N PRO A 453 31.50 2.51 3.62
CA PRO A 453 32.88 2.16 3.34
C PRO A 453 33.67 3.33 2.73
N GLY A 454 34.75 3.75 3.41
CA GLY A 454 35.66 4.80 2.95
C GLY A 454 35.07 6.21 2.95
N LYS A 455 34.00 6.47 3.72
CA LYS A 455 33.32 7.78 3.81
C LYS A 455 33.12 8.21 5.26
N ASP A 456 33.19 9.51 5.51
CA ASP A 456 32.66 10.14 6.73
C ASP A 456 31.14 10.31 6.62
N ALA A 457 30.44 9.18 6.53
CA ALA A 457 29.00 9.09 6.47
C ALA A 457 28.53 7.78 7.08
N ARG A 458 27.34 7.77 7.67
CA ARG A 458 26.74 6.59 8.30
C ARG A 458 25.27 6.45 7.99
N LEU A 459 24.79 5.22 8.01
CA LEU A 459 23.36 4.93 7.99
C LEU A 459 22.78 5.26 9.38
N SER A 460 21.97 6.31 9.44
CA SER A 460 21.44 6.88 10.70
C SER A 460 20.08 6.33 11.10
N SER A 461 19.21 6.05 10.13
CA SER A 461 17.87 5.51 10.36
C SER A 461 17.27 4.98 9.06
N VAL A 462 16.31 4.07 9.14
CA VAL A 462 15.33 3.86 8.06
C VAL A 462 14.01 4.44 8.52
N LEU A 463 13.38 5.27 7.69
CA LEU A 463 12.19 6.02 8.05
C LEU A 463 11.09 5.91 6.99
N ASP A 464 9.89 6.26 7.41
CA ASP A 464 8.71 6.36 6.56
C ASP A 464 8.44 7.82 6.16
N PRO A 465 8.77 8.24 4.91
CA PRO A 465 8.46 9.56 4.39
C PRO A 465 6.99 9.68 3.96
N CYS A 466 6.33 10.77 4.34
CA CYS A 466 4.90 10.96 4.10
C CYS A 466 4.50 11.19 2.64
N ASP A 467 5.42 11.72 1.86
CA ASP A 467 5.26 12.10 0.46
C ASP A 467 5.71 10.99 -0.51
N ALA A 468 6.12 9.83 0.01
CA ALA A 468 6.57 8.71 -0.82
C ALA A 468 5.83 7.41 -0.50
N PRO A 469 5.62 6.52 -1.49
CA PRO A 469 5.01 5.22 -1.29
C PRO A 469 6.09 4.20 -0.96
N HIS A 470 7.15 4.59 -0.26
CA HIS A 470 8.30 3.75 0.03
C HIS A 470 9.03 4.19 1.30
N LEU A 471 9.69 3.25 2.00
CA LEU A 471 10.63 3.57 3.07
C LEU A 471 11.91 4.21 2.52
N ALA A 472 12.62 4.99 3.33
CA ALA A 472 13.89 5.60 2.94
C ALA A 472 14.99 5.37 3.99
N ALA A 473 16.18 5.02 3.53
CA ALA A 473 17.38 5.00 4.34
C ALA A 473 17.97 6.42 4.45
N ARG A 474 18.10 6.92 5.68
CA ARG A 474 18.72 8.20 5.97
C ARG A 474 20.21 8.01 6.19
N VAL A 475 21.02 8.53 5.28
CA VAL A 475 22.47 8.61 5.42
C VAL A 475 22.84 10.02 5.87
N ALA A 476 23.72 10.13 6.87
CA ALA A 476 24.16 11.42 7.40
C ALA A 476 25.67 11.42 7.65
N GLY A 477 26.32 12.56 7.45
CA GLY A 477 27.76 12.74 7.66
C GLY A 477 28.34 13.88 6.85
N HIS A 478 29.64 14.13 7.03
CA HIS A 478 30.35 15.23 6.38
C HIS A 478 30.50 15.02 4.86
N ASP A 479 30.58 13.75 4.43
CA ASP A 479 30.67 13.37 3.00
C ASP A 479 29.32 13.40 2.27
N VAL A 480 28.23 13.80 2.96
CA VAL A 480 26.91 13.98 2.34
C VAL A 480 26.74 15.48 2.01
N PRO A 481 26.52 15.89 0.75
CA PRO A 481 26.53 17.30 0.36
C PRO A 481 25.60 18.22 1.18
N THR A 482 24.46 17.70 1.61
CA THR A 482 23.45 18.41 2.42
C THR A 482 23.53 18.07 3.91
N GLY A 483 24.60 17.39 4.36
CA GLY A 483 24.77 16.82 5.70
C GLY A 483 23.92 15.56 5.98
N ALA A 484 22.77 15.42 5.30
CA ALA A 484 21.96 14.21 5.30
C ALA A 484 21.20 14.02 3.97
N ALA A 485 20.99 12.77 3.58
CA ALA A 485 20.27 12.37 2.37
C ALA A 485 19.31 11.21 2.68
N LEU A 486 18.18 11.17 1.95
CA LEU A 486 17.23 10.07 1.97
C LEU A 486 17.39 9.24 0.70
N LEU A 487 17.76 7.98 0.87
CA LEU A 487 17.90 6.98 -0.18
C LEU A 487 16.61 6.13 -0.24
N PRO A 488 15.83 6.19 -1.32
CA PRO A 488 14.63 5.39 -1.47
C PRO A 488 14.91 3.89 -1.36
N LEU A 489 14.07 3.15 -0.63
CA LEU A 489 14.12 1.68 -0.51
C LEU A 489 12.86 1.04 -1.11
N PRO A 490 12.96 -0.11 -1.81
CA PRO A 490 11.83 -0.79 -2.45
C PRO A 490 10.93 -1.53 -1.44
N MET A 491 10.51 -0.83 -0.39
CA MET A 491 9.76 -1.38 0.73
C MET A 491 8.56 -0.50 1.02
N LEU A 492 7.39 -1.11 1.16
CA LEU A 492 6.17 -0.37 1.45
C LEU A 492 6.08 -0.05 2.95
N PRO A 493 5.69 1.18 3.31
CA PRO A 493 5.39 1.53 4.68
C PRO A 493 4.12 0.80 5.18
N PRO A 494 3.96 0.62 6.50
CA PRO A 494 2.74 0.08 7.07
C PRO A 494 1.52 0.92 6.69
N MET A 495 0.43 0.25 6.31
CA MET A 495 -0.85 0.92 6.07
C MET A 495 -1.55 1.16 7.41
N ALA A 496 -1.68 2.44 7.75
CA ALA A 496 -2.39 2.88 8.94
C ALA A 496 -3.09 4.23 8.68
N PRO A 497 -4.32 4.41 9.19
CA PRO A 497 -4.93 5.73 9.31
C PRO A 497 -3.97 6.67 10.06
N ASN A 498 -3.82 7.89 9.58
CA ASN A 498 -2.94 8.90 10.19
C ASN A 498 -1.43 8.57 10.19
N ARG A 499 -0.96 7.74 9.24
CA ARG A 499 0.48 7.50 8.97
C ARG A 499 1.34 8.78 9.07
N CYS A 500 0.78 9.90 8.66
CA CYS A 500 1.47 11.19 8.58
C CYS A 500 1.21 12.18 9.73
N ALA A 501 0.51 11.79 10.78
CA ALA A 501 0.16 12.71 11.87
C ALA A 501 1.28 12.91 12.93
N GLY A 502 2.27 12.01 13.02
CA GLY A 502 3.23 11.96 14.13
C GLY A 502 4.69 12.29 13.80
N GLY A 503 4.99 12.72 12.57
CA GLY A 503 6.36 12.69 12.04
C GLY A 503 6.79 11.24 11.70
N GLY A 504 7.66 11.08 10.70
CA GLY A 504 7.95 9.76 10.11
C GLY A 504 8.41 8.71 11.13
N ALA A 505 7.82 7.52 11.08
CA ALA A 505 8.20 6.39 11.93
C ALA A 505 9.59 5.86 11.54
N THR A 506 10.38 5.41 12.52
CA THR A 506 11.66 4.72 12.29
C THR A 506 11.49 3.21 12.33
N PHE A 507 12.21 2.50 11.46
CA PHE A 507 12.11 1.05 11.30
C PHE A 507 13.36 0.34 11.85
N PRO A 508 13.18 -0.74 12.64
CA PRO A 508 14.28 -1.59 13.05
C PRO A 508 15.07 -2.06 11.82
N THR A 509 16.38 -1.84 11.85
CA THR A 509 17.28 -2.16 10.74
C THR A 509 18.48 -2.91 11.28
N VAL A 510 18.66 -4.15 10.85
CA VAL A 510 19.79 -5.00 11.24
C VAL A 510 20.75 -5.09 10.07
N PRO A 511 21.95 -4.47 10.15
CA PRO A 511 22.97 -4.59 9.11
C PRO A 511 23.54 -6.02 9.11
N VAL A 512 23.88 -6.53 7.92
CA VAL A 512 24.43 -7.89 7.76
C VAL A 512 25.83 -7.86 7.19
N SER A 513 26.04 -7.19 6.05
CA SER A 513 27.35 -7.15 5.40
C SER A 513 27.42 -6.04 4.35
N TRP A 514 28.61 -5.46 4.17
CA TRP A 514 28.91 -4.59 3.05
C TRP A 514 29.45 -5.42 1.87
N GLY A 515 28.67 -5.53 0.81
CA GLY A 515 29.07 -6.14 -0.46
C GLY A 515 29.37 -5.10 -1.54
N ALA A 516 29.73 -5.58 -2.74
CA ALA A 516 29.99 -4.72 -3.89
C ALA A 516 28.76 -3.88 -4.31
N SER A 517 27.55 -4.39 -4.07
CA SER A 517 26.29 -3.71 -4.38
C SER A 517 25.79 -2.78 -3.26
N GLY A 518 26.48 -2.71 -2.12
CA GLY A 518 26.06 -1.95 -0.94
C GLY A 518 25.86 -2.81 0.30
N LEU A 519 25.17 -2.25 1.30
CA LEU A 519 24.85 -2.90 2.56
C LEU A 519 23.66 -3.84 2.40
N TYR A 520 23.86 -5.12 2.62
CA TYR A 520 22.77 -6.05 2.88
C TYR A 520 22.26 -5.80 4.31
N ALA A 521 20.99 -5.46 4.44
CA ALA A 521 20.33 -5.20 5.72
C ALA A 521 18.97 -5.88 5.78
N LEU A 522 18.50 -6.13 7.00
CA LEU A 522 17.14 -6.58 7.30
C LEU A 522 16.37 -5.41 7.91
N VAL A 523 15.44 -4.83 7.14
CA VAL A 523 14.56 -3.74 7.61
C VAL A 523 13.22 -4.35 7.97
N ALA A 524 12.82 -4.27 9.24
CA ALA A 524 11.64 -4.99 9.76
C ALA A 524 11.62 -6.47 9.31
N HIS A 525 12.80 -7.11 9.34
CA HIS A 525 13.08 -8.48 8.89
C HIS A 525 13.00 -8.74 7.38
N GLU A 526 12.63 -7.77 6.54
CA GLU A 526 12.71 -7.92 5.08
C GLU A 526 14.12 -7.59 4.57
N PRO A 527 14.72 -8.45 3.74
CA PRO A 527 16.01 -8.18 3.12
C PRO A 527 15.97 -7.00 2.15
N VAL A 528 16.97 -6.12 2.24
CA VAL A 528 17.17 -5.00 1.31
C VAL A 528 18.65 -4.73 1.11
N LEU A 529 19.03 -4.29 -0.09
CA LEU A 529 20.35 -3.77 -0.41
C LEU A 529 20.29 -2.24 -0.39
N ILE A 530 21.03 -1.61 0.52
CA ILE A 530 21.17 -0.16 0.64
C ILE A 530 22.48 0.25 -0.04
N PRO A 531 22.47 1.14 -1.06
CA PRO A 531 23.67 1.46 -1.80
C PRO A 531 24.72 2.14 -0.91
N ALA A 532 25.99 1.86 -1.17
CA ALA A 532 27.11 2.52 -0.50
C ALA A 532 27.35 3.97 -0.98
N THR A 533 26.77 4.33 -2.12
CA THR A 533 26.82 5.68 -2.68
C THR A 533 25.53 6.44 -2.39
N VAL A 534 25.64 7.76 -2.25
CA VAL A 534 24.47 8.63 -2.01
C VAL A 534 23.88 9.15 -3.33
N THR A 535 24.73 9.28 -4.35
CA THR A 535 24.36 9.73 -5.69
C THR A 535 24.83 8.74 -6.76
N THR A 536 24.14 8.70 -7.88
CA THR A 536 24.53 7.98 -9.10
C THR A 536 25.43 8.85 -9.99
N GLU A 537 26.01 8.27 -11.04
CA GLU A 537 26.82 9.00 -12.04
C GLU A 537 26.05 10.13 -12.73
N SER A 538 24.73 9.99 -12.87
CA SER A 538 23.83 11.02 -13.41
C SER A 538 23.44 12.11 -12.42
N GLY A 539 23.97 12.08 -11.19
CA GLY A 539 23.64 13.02 -10.12
C GLY A 539 22.29 12.77 -9.42
N ALA A 540 21.54 11.75 -9.85
CA ALA A 540 20.32 11.33 -9.15
C ALA A 540 20.66 10.63 -7.81
N ARG A 541 19.70 10.54 -6.89
CA ARG A 541 19.90 9.80 -5.64
C ARG A 541 20.01 8.31 -5.93
N ALA A 542 20.98 7.66 -5.30
CA ALA A 542 21.05 6.21 -5.32
C ALA A 542 19.84 5.61 -4.60
N THR A 543 19.42 4.43 -5.05
CA THR A 543 18.22 3.76 -4.56
C THR A 543 18.54 2.35 -4.16
N GLY A 544 17.92 1.89 -3.08
CA GLY A 544 17.99 0.50 -2.67
C GLY A 544 17.35 -0.45 -3.67
N THR A 545 17.73 -1.71 -3.56
CA THR A 545 17.15 -2.80 -4.34
C THR A 545 16.78 -3.95 -3.43
N LEU A 546 15.86 -4.80 -3.87
CA LEU A 546 15.62 -6.04 -3.17
C LEU A 546 16.63 -7.06 -3.67
N PRO A 547 17.30 -7.80 -2.77
CA PRO A 547 18.03 -8.97 -3.20
C PRO A 547 17.04 -9.96 -3.86
N GLY A 548 17.50 -10.68 -4.88
CA GLY A 548 16.71 -11.76 -5.45
C GLY A 548 16.32 -12.79 -4.38
N PRO A 549 15.25 -13.58 -4.60
CA PRO A 549 14.86 -14.60 -3.64
C PRO A 549 16.05 -15.53 -3.32
N ASN A 550 16.34 -15.73 -2.04
CA ASN A 550 17.50 -16.50 -1.57
C ASN A 550 18.86 -16.05 -2.08
N ALA A 551 18.99 -14.80 -2.54
CA ALA A 551 20.31 -14.31 -2.94
C ALA A 551 21.26 -14.36 -1.74
N PRO A 552 22.45 -14.98 -1.91
CA PRO A 552 23.42 -15.10 -0.83
C PRO A 552 23.91 -13.72 -0.41
N VAL A 553 24.26 -13.58 0.87
CA VAL A 553 24.86 -12.35 1.37
C VAL A 553 26.28 -12.22 0.81
N SER A 554 26.53 -11.16 0.05
CA SER A 554 27.87 -10.83 -0.44
C SER A 554 28.66 -9.98 0.58
N GLY A 555 29.98 -9.98 0.46
CA GLY A 555 30.88 -9.19 1.31
C GLY A 555 31.49 -9.98 2.48
N PRO A 556 32.51 -9.38 3.14
CA PRO A 556 33.22 -10.02 4.24
C PRO A 556 32.37 -10.09 5.51
N PHE A 557 32.73 -11.00 6.41
CA PHE A 557 32.16 -11.06 7.75
C PHE A 557 32.50 -9.80 8.55
N VAL A 558 31.54 -9.34 9.36
CA VAL A 558 31.66 -8.19 10.26
C VAL A 558 31.18 -8.62 11.64
N PHE A 559 31.92 -8.29 12.70
CA PHE A 559 31.47 -8.56 14.07
C PHE A 559 30.15 -7.84 14.37
N GLY A 560 29.22 -8.53 15.04
CA GLY A 560 27.88 -8.02 15.30
C GLY A 560 26.87 -8.27 14.18
N ALA A 561 27.30 -8.81 13.03
CA ALA A 561 26.38 -9.23 11.98
C ALA A 561 25.66 -10.54 12.38
N PRO A 562 24.40 -10.72 11.96
CA PRO A 562 23.68 -11.97 12.15
C PRO A 562 24.12 -13.09 11.19
N ARG A 563 25.42 -13.20 10.94
CA ARG A 563 26.03 -14.09 9.95
C ARG A 563 27.16 -14.88 10.57
N SER A 564 27.42 -16.09 10.09
CA SER A 564 28.60 -16.86 10.52
C SER A 564 29.91 -16.27 10.00
N PRO A 565 31.03 -16.47 10.71
CA PRO A 565 32.37 -16.04 10.29
C PRO A 565 32.77 -16.49 8.87
N ASN A 566 32.46 -17.74 8.49
CA ASN A 566 32.70 -18.27 7.15
C ASN A 566 31.71 -17.76 6.09
N GLY A 567 30.70 -17.01 6.51
CA GLY A 567 29.67 -16.43 5.66
C GLY A 567 28.60 -17.40 5.14
N SER A 568 28.65 -18.69 5.52
CA SER A 568 27.72 -19.72 5.08
C SER A 568 26.34 -19.64 5.70
N TRP A 569 26.19 -19.03 6.87
CA TRP A 569 24.93 -18.99 7.60
C TRP A 569 24.47 -17.57 7.89
N LEU A 570 23.18 -17.31 7.72
CA LEU A 570 22.46 -16.12 8.18
C LEU A 570 21.41 -16.54 9.21
N VAL A 571 21.19 -15.72 10.24
CA VAL A 571 20.20 -15.99 11.29
C VAL A 571 19.24 -14.82 11.50
N VAL A 572 17.94 -15.10 11.64
CA VAL A 572 16.90 -14.09 11.85
C VAL A 572 15.93 -14.57 12.93
N PRO A 573 15.78 -13.86 14.06
CA PRO A 573 14.74 -14.19 15.02
C PRO A 573 13.35 -13.88 14.43
N THR A 574 12.42 -14.81 14.57
CA THR A 574 11.03 -14.65 14.09
C THR A 574 10.06 -15.10 15.18
N ARG A 575 8.76 -14.82 15.03
CA ARG A 575 7.75 -15.34 15.96
C ARG A 575 7.66 -16.88 16.01
N PHE A 576 8.12 -17.57 14.97
CA PHE A 576 8.01 -19.03 14.82
C PHE A 576 9.20 -19.80 15.41
N GLY A 577 10.26 -19.08 15.78
CA GLY A 577 11.56 -19.65 16.09
C GLY A 577 12.69 -18.79 15.52
N VAL A 578 13.91 -19.27 15.66
CA VAL A 578 15.05 -18.63 15.03
C VAL A 578 15.29 -19.24 13.65
N LEU A 579 15.03 -18.46 12.60
CA LEU A 579 15.23 -18.89 11.22
C LEU A 579 16.73 -18.82 10.90
N ARG A 580 17.31 -19.93 10.43
CA ARG A 580 18.66 -19.97 9.86
C ARG A 580 18.58 -20.26 8.37
N ARG A 581 19.41 -19.58 7.59
CA ARG A 581 19.55 -19.79 6.14
C ARG A 581 20.98 -20.20 5.81
N ASP A 582 21.12 -21.28 5.07
CA ASP A 582 22.39 -21.77 4.53
C ASP A 582 22.67 -21.12 3.17
N ASP A 583 23.45 -20.06 3.17
CA ASP A 583 23.89 -19.36 1.96
C ASP A 583 24.88 -20.19 1.14
N SER A 584 25.51 -21.22 1.72
CA SER A 584 26.40 -22.14 0.99
C SER A 584 25.64 -23.24 0.22
N ALA A 585 24.44 -23.62 0.70
CA ALA A 585 23.59 -24.63 0.09
C ALA A 585 22.40 -24.03 -0.69
N GLY A 586 22.64 -22.92 -1.41
CA GLY A 586 21.61 -22.30 -2.27
C GLY A 586 20.45 -21.64 -1.51
N GLY A 587 20.67 -21.23 -0.26
CA GLY A 587 19.70 -20.48 0.55
C GLY A 587 18.68 -21.35 1.28
N ALA A 588 18.98 -22.63 1.53
CA ALA A 588 18.10 -23.52 2.28
C ALA A 588 17.81 -22.95 3.68
N SER A 589 16.54 -22.77 4.01
CA SER A 589 16.11 -22.16 5.28
C SER A 589 15.46 -23.18 6.21
N SER A 590 15.76 -23.09 7.51
CA SER A 590 15.19 -23.97 8.54
C SER A 590 14.93 -23.21 9.82
N LEU A 591 13.91 -23.62 10.58
CA LEU A 591 13.61 -23.05 11.88
C LEU A 591 14.36 -23.81 12.98
N VAL A 592 14.92 -23.08 13.94
CA VAL A 592 15.44 -23.65 15.18
C VAL A 592 14.49 -23.27 16.31
N ARG A 593 13.99 -24.29 17.02
CA ARG A 593 13.04 -24.14 18.12
C ARG A 593 13.52 -24.83 19.37
N THR A 594 13.17 -24.27 20.53
CA THR A 594 13.48 -24.80 21.85
C THR A 594 12.26 -24.61 22.74
N LYS A 595 11.93 -25.59 23.58
CA LYS A 595 10.74 -25.53 24.44
C LYS A 595 10.76 -24.32 25.38
N GLU A 596 11.94 -23.88 25.82
CA GLU A 596 12.09 -22.78 26.79
C GLU A 596 11.87 -21.39 26.18
N LEU A 597 11.85 -21.27 24.84
CA LEU A 597 11.67 -20.00 24.12
C LEU A 597 10.32 -19.90 23.40
N GLU A 598 9.45 -20.91 23.54
CA GLU A 598 8.11 -20.85 22.96
C GLU A 598 7.32 -19.66 23.50
N GLY A 599 6.77 -18.85 22.60
CA GLY A 599 6.12 -17.57 22.92
C GLY A 599 7.08 -16.41 23.24
N LEU A 600 8.38 -16.66 23.37
CA LEU A 600 9.39 -15.65 23.71
C LEU A 600 10.27 -15.24 22.51
N TYR A 601 10.21 -15.94 21.38
CA TYR A 601 11.05 -15.60 20.22
C TYR A 601 10.97 -14.14 19.74
N PRO A 602 9.81 -13.45 19.75
CA PRO A 602 9.74 -12.03 19.37
C PRO A 602 10.57 -11.09 20.25
N SER A 603 10.99 -11.53 21.45
CA SER A 603 11.85 -10.76 22.35
C SER A 603 13.34 -10.90 22.06
N LEU A 604 13.72 -11.86 21.21
CA LEU A 604 15.10 -12.08 20.79
C LEU A 604 15.53 -10.99 19.80
N ARG A 605 16.75 -10.50 19.98
CA ARG A 605 17.38 -9.52 19.09
C ARG A 605 18.88 -9.79 18.97
N GLU A 606 19.53 -9.14 18.02
CA GLU A 606 21.00 -9.18 17.84
C GLU A 606 21.56 -10.61 17.83
N CYS A 607 20.92 -11.49 17.06
CA CYS A 607 21.36 -12.88 16.97
C CYS A 607 22.64 -13.01 16.15
N ALA A 608 23.48 -14.00 16.50
CA ALA A 608 24.67 -14.44 15.77
C ALA A 608 24.66 -15.96 15.65
N ILE A 609 25.36 -16.51 14.64
CA ILE A 609 25.39 -17.95 14.35
C ILE A 609 26.82 -18.41 14.10
N ALA A 610 27.18 -19.60 14.60
CA ALA A 610 28.50 -20.20 14.38
C ALA A 610 28.61 -20.86 12.99
N ASP A 611 29.84 -21.09 12.52
CA ASP A 611 30.13 -21.68 11.20
C ASP A 611 29.45 -23.02 10.91
N GLY A 612 29.23 -23.83 11.95
CA GLY A 612 28.54 -25.12 11.82
C GLY A 612 27.01 -25.02 11.78
N GLY A 613 26.43 -23.82 11.88
CA GLY A 613 24.97 -23.58 11.85
C GLY A 613 24.17 -24.13 13.04
N GLY A 614 24.78 -24.97 13.90
CA GLY A 614 24.13 -25.63 15.02
C GLY A 614 24.11 -24.84 16.34
N ARG A 615 24.87 -23.74 16.42
CA ARG A 615 24.93 -22.86 17.60
C ARG A 615 24.54 -21.46 17.22
N ILE A 616 23.55 -20.94 17.92
CA ILE A 616 23.00 -19.60 17.73
C ILE A 616 23.06 -18.88 19.07
N ALA A 617 23.40 -17.61 19.10
CA ALA A 617 23.32 -16.78 20.29
C ALA A 617 22.44 -15.57 19.99
N CYS A 618 21.56 -15.18 20.91
CA CYS A 618 20.71 -14.00 20.78
C CYS A 618 20.68 -13.22 22.10
N VAL A 619 20.38 -11.93 22.02
CA VAL A 619 20.14 -11.09 23.19
C VAL A 619 18.65 -11.13 23.54
N ARG A 620 18.33 -11.38 24.81
CA ARG A 620 16.97 -11.30 25.38
C ARG A 620 17.04 -10.54 26.70
N GLU A 621 16.29 -9.45 26.84
CA GLU A 621 16.26 -8.65 28.09
C GLU A 621 17.66 -8.32 28.66
N ASN A 622 18.63 -7.98 27.79
CA ASN A 622 20.03 -7.71 28.16
C ASN A 622 20.80 -8.93 28.69
N LYS A 623 20.33 -10.14 28.40
CA LYS A 623 21.03 -11.40 28.66
C LYS A 623 21.34 -12.11 27.37
N VAL A 624 22.40 -12.91 27.38
CA VAL A 624 22.75 -13.79 26.26
C VAL A 624 22.04 -15.12 26.40
N VAL A 625 21.36 -15.54 25.34
CA VAL A 625 20.74 -16.87 25.22
C VAL A 625 21.47 -17.63 24.13
N VAL A 626 22.02 -18.80 24.46
CA VAL A 626 22.66 -19.71 23.50
C VAL A 626 21.69 -20.85 23.18
N ILE A 627 21.44 -21.07 21.90
CA ILE A 627 20.53 -22.07 21.35
C ILE A 627 21.35 -23.12 20.62
N TYR A 628 21.07 -24.38 20.93
CA TYR A 628 21.71 -25.57 20.37
C TYR A 628 20.73 -26.31 19.47
N ALA A 629 20.87 -26.16 18.16
CA ALA A 629 20.10 -26.96 17.21
C ALA A 629 20.67 -28.37 17.18
N THR A 630 19.83 -29.40 17.36
CA THR A 630 20.26 -30.77 17.09
C THR A 630 20.46 -30.92 15.57
N SER A 631 21.65 -31.39 15.16
CA SER A 631 21.84 -31.84 13.78
C SER A 631 20.91 -33.03 13.57
N GLY A 632 19.93 -32.90 12.68
CA GLY A 632 18.96 -33.95 12.41
C GLY A 632 19.62 -35.19 11.81
N GLY A 633 20.16 -36.07 12.66
CA GLY A 633 20.17 -37.50 12.39
C GLY A 633 18.76 -37.99 12.70
N GLY A 634 18.09 -38.57 11.70
CA GLY A 634 16.73 -39.09 11.84
C GLY A 634 16.62 -39.99 13.07
N VAL A 635 15.73 -39.62 13.98
CA VAL A 635 15.31 -40.51 15.05
C VAL A 635 14.18 -41.34 14.45
N ASP A 636 14.51 -42.52 13.94
CA ASP A 636 13.54 -43.60 13.77
C ASP A 636 13.06 -43.98 15.17
N ALA A 637 11.97 -43.36 15.59
CA ALA A 637 11.22 -43.74 16.77
C ALA A 637 10.34 -44.96 16.43
N ASP A 638 10.96 -46.11 16.13
CA ASP A 638 10.31 -47.41 16.28
C ASP A 638 11.34 -48.56 16.23
N SER A 639 11.97 -48.83 17.37
CA SER A 639 12.44 -50.18 17.68
C SER A 639 12.27 -50.42 19.17
N GLY A 640 11.06 -50.85 19.52
CA GLY A 640 10.76 -51.45 20.81
C GLY A 640 11.60 -52.70 21.00
N GLY A 641 12.78 -52.55 21.60
CA GLY A 641 13.56 -53.65 22.15
C GLY A 641 12.86 -54.18 23.39
N GLY A 642 12.09 -55.24 23.22
CA GLY A 642 11.57 -56.04 24.33
C GLY A 642 12.73 -56.63 25.14
N ILE A 643 12.82 -56.22 26.40
CA ILE A 643 13.59 -56.92 27.42
C ILE A 643 12.61 -57.93 28.02
N ASP A 644 12.80 -59.21 27.72
CA ASP A 644 12.18 -60.29 28.48
C ASP A 644 13.24 -61.12 29.20
N ALA A 645 12.92 -61.33 30.46
CA ALA A 645 13.81 -61.68 31.54
C ALA A 645 14.16 -63.17 31.56
N SER A 646 15.41 -63.46 31.88
CA SER A 646 15.87 -64.73 32.40
C SER A 646 15.27 -64.97 33.80
N ALA A 647 14.41 -65.97 33.93
CA ALA A 647 14.14 -66.68 35.18
C ALA A 647 14.61 -68.12 34.98
N GLY A 648 15.43 -68.61 35.91
CA GLY A 648 15.81 -70.01 35.99
C GLY A 648 14.72 -70.86 36.65
N ASP A 649 14.67 -72.14 36.30
CA ASP A 649 14.80 -73.26 37.23
C ASP A 649 14.77 -74.58 36.42
N ASP A 650 15.48 -75.58 36.97
CA ASP A 650 15.76 -76.97 36.53
C ASP A 650 16.84 -77.25 35.47
#